data_AF-A0AAU8U0I9-F1
#
_entry.id   AF-A0AAU8U0I9-F1
#
_cell.length_a   1.000
_cell.length_b   1.000
_cell.length_c   1.000
_cell.angle_alpha   90.00
_cell.angle_beta   90.00
_cell.angle_gamma   90.00
#
_symmetry.space_group_name_H-M   'P 1'
#
loop_
_entity.id
_entity.type
_entity.pdbx_description
1 polymer ?
#
loop_
_entity_poly.entity_id
_entity_poly.type
_entity_poly.pdbx_seq_one_letter_code
_entity_poly.pdbx_strand_id
1 'polypeptide(L)'
;MTSKAEQLQHINHFVRKVLADFPVPSAIAAQLLCEHLQPFSQEPVDPDTTLLTTLEYNIDNPNAAYSAQIVQSMSLTEAMICNAPHAPGGMINTTGFSTTAPYFNIVDELPRLMDNRIPQMFNEEFITSGWIPPRRYEALYRQSEPQVYDPTTQLEMAPAVLRKVIDSSNFEQTYDKAVTLFWGEHRDNYTTLMRIAFTKAYLHQYEEFTLTQAERQLAARAAGIGIDKDASNLTLEDFQAPYSPDANLSVRMLRIHQSEATDILTITDNQSQITLLYIPGNSSPIHGFNTPADMRNVLVRLAKDPTQRKALTNHFEPDSIDSGLLYSGVEEALIGMAMYPESSSPPGFFNSLLHNGYWDPEQYINNPMYPALRSNPFAYIAQQIRARIAKLAAKTIVSPLDTLKADTLDALEKACLLAIPVALTMGTALLAEFCFVTSGLTGMAIGADDVIKDKPHAVERIVFGALNALPVVIHGISKGVSNLEALRPVLGPATRAEEGQISVRVIQGHASAQAETRPLVATAAPSGLQTIKLQGQTFLSYKKPNDWGFFELFVNNPEAPEQIQSTGLYAIQSADQQWRRAGLTGGGAFRNAWQRVYKLFGGSEQSSFFIAYQMPAPLRETLVQMLTDTSSFSEDFEPFGIDAQSISNVRKLFFEKRSQLNQDSAIFFSHLPYSPLQPVLPRLSLNESQQSIIEKLLRASDGLVVGESHSAESSKAFLIDNMQLLASQGVKRIYFEHLLTDVHIPMLKAFYRSKSAPMAEELTNFLNGIYPLPRNHYYSFRNVVTKARDAGIKIQPIDCTVSYVLRDMRDSAGTLRQRMMNYYATEVIQWIQTSKRQPGKWVALVGDTHTNTFKDIPGVAELTGSIGLRIEDRVGAHPLGIEVDPGRTASLGLNKGEATVKANLFLRVDPAVLQHSMEPQPGPSHSRVVKSAQTLLARPGQFMLTEATHIDYRSRRGDLRRFRINNQEGRYFISVAGWPIDEKPFDSIEALVSELKSLPGLEQVYG
;
A
#
# COMPACT_ATOMS: atom_id res chain seq x y z
N MET A 1 44.81 9.97 -33.44
CA MET A 1 43.55 9.35 -33.02
C MET A 1 42.78 9.01 -34.29
N THR A 2 42.07 7.89 -34.35
CA THR A 2 41.33 7.47 -35.56
C THR A 2 40.01 8.23 -35.65
N SER A 3 39.49 8.50 -36.86
CA SER A 3 38.23 9.25 -37.08
C SER A 3 37.02 8.66 -36.32
N LYS A 4 37.09 7.38 -35.95
CA LYS A 4 36.10 6.67 -35.13
C LYS A 4 36.00 7.20 -33.70
N ALA A 5 37.14 7.52 -33.08
CA ALA A 5 37.17 8.06 -31.72
C ALA A 5 36.59 9.48 -31.67
N GLU A 6 36.80 10.26 -32.73
CA GLU A 6 36.32 11.64 -32.86
C GLU A 6 34.79 11.71 -32.97
N GLN A 7 34.16 10.80 -33.72
CA GLN A 7 32.68 10.77 -33.89
C GLN A 7 31.93 10.42 -32.59
N LEU A 8 32.38 9.39 -31.87
CA LEU A 8 31.84 9.04 -30.56
C LEU A 8 32.08 10.15 -29.52
N GLN A 9 33.23 10.83 -29.60
CA GLN A 9 33.50 12.00 -28.76
C GLN A 9 32.54 13.15 -29.06
N HIS A 10 32.18 13.41 -30.31
CA HIS A 10 31.21 14.46 -30.66
C HIS A 10 29.80 14.17 -30.13
N ILE A 11 29.31 12.93 -30.26
CA ILE A 11 28.01 12.53 -29.70
C ILE A 11 28.02 12.65 -28.17
N ASN A 12 29.06 12.15 -27.51
CA ASN A 12 29.17 12.24 -26.06
C ASN A 12 29.35 13.69 -25.58
N HIS A 13 30.06 14.53 -26.33
CA HIS A 13 30.19 15.96 -26.05
C HIS A 13 28.85 16.68 -26.18
N PHE A 14 28.08 16.40 -27.24
CA PHE A 14 26.73 16.90 -27.40
C PHE A 14 25.83 16.50 -26.22
N VAL A 15 25.82 15.22 -25.85
CA VAL A 15 25.04 14.72 -24.70
C VAL A 15 25.42 15.48 -23.43
N ARG A 16 26.73 15.59 -23.11
CA ARG A 16 27.22 16.33 -21.95
C ARG A 16 26.83 17.80 -21.98
N LYS A 17 26.87 18.45 -23.14
CA LYS A 17 26.51 19.86 -23.29
C LYS A 17 25.03 20.08 -22.98
N VAL A 18 24.15 19.28 -23.56
CA VAL A 18 22.71 19.41 -23.29
C VAL A 18 22.43 19.16 -21.80
N LEU A 19 23.11 18.19 -21.18
CA LEU A 19 22.96 17.85 -19.76
C LEU A 19 23.53 18.88 -18.79
N ALA A 20 24.51 19.66 -19.19
CA ALA A 20 25.01 20.76 -18.36
C ALA A 20 23.93 21.82 -18.12
N ASP A 21 23.02 21.98 -19.10
CA ASP A 21 21.93 22.96 -19.06
C ASP A 21 20.61 22.36 -18.53
N PHE A 22 20.60 21.07 -18.16
CA PHE A 22 19.41 20.44 -17.60
C PHE A 22 19.07 21.03 -16.21
N PRO A 23 17.80 21.36 -15.95
CA PRO A 23 17.37 21.91 -14.66
C PRO A 23 17.35 20.80 -13.61
N VAL A 24 18.45 20.65 -12.86
CA VAL A 24 18.54 19.69 -11.77
C VAL A 24 17.93 20.30 -10.50
N PRO A 25 16.88 19.71 -9.90
CA PRO A 25 16.24 20.25 -8.69
C PRO A 25 17.22 20.45 -7.54
N SER A 26 18.13 19.49 -7.34
CA SER A 26 19.13 19.53 -6.26
C SER A 26 20.14 20.65 -6.45
N ALA A 27 20.64 20.88 -7.68
CA ALA A 27 21.55 21.98 -7.97
C ALA A 27 20.88 23.35 -7.72
N ILE A 28 19.63 23.52 -8.14
CA ILE A 28 18.86 24.76 -7.93
C ILE A 28 18.56 24.94 -6.44
N ALA A 29 18.21 23.88 -5.72
CA ALA A 29 17.97 23.92 -4.29
C ALA A 29 19.26 24.29 -3.52
N ALA A 30 20.37 23.62 -3.80
CA ALA A 30 21.67 23.91 -3.21
C ALA A 30 22.10 25.36 -3.49
N GLN A 31 21.94 25.85 -4.72
CA GLN A 31 22.22 27.25 -5.07
C GLN A 31 21.38 28.22 -4.24
N LEU A 32 20.05 28.03 -4.19
CA LEU A 32 19.17 28.91 -3.44
C LEU A 32 19.49 28.89 -1.94
N LEU A 33 19.83 27.72 -1.38
CA LEU A 33 20.28 27.62 0.01
C LEU A 33 21.59 28.37 0.24
N CYS A 34 22.59 28.21 -0.61
CA CYS A 34 23.84 28.95 -0.53
C CYS A 34 23.60 30.47 -0.55
N GLU A 35 22.73 30.96 -1.42
CA GLU A 35 22.39 32.39 -1.54
C GLU A 35 21.63 32.91 -0.30
N HIS A 36 20.64 32.15 0.20
CA HIS A 36 19.74 32.63 1.25
C HIS A 36 20.22 32.32 2.68
N LEU A 37 21.13 31.35 2.87
CA LEU A 37 21.71 31.01 4.17
C LEU A 37 22.96 31.85 4.51
N GLN A 38 23.62 32.45 3.52
CA GLN A 38 24.81 33.27 3.71
C GLN A 38 24.66 34.39 4.76
N PRO A 39 23.52 35.10 4.87
CA PRO A 39 23.35 36.14 5.90
C PRO A 39 23.27 35.61 7.33
N PHE A 40 23.03 34.31 7.51
CA PHE A 40 22.76 33.68 8.80
C PHE A 40 23.95 32.87 9.34
N SER A 41 25.08 32.83 8.63
CA SER A 41 26.30 32.13 9.04
C SER A 41 27.55 32.94 8.69
N GLN A 42 28.54 32.98 9.59
CA GLN A 42 29.82 33.64 9.31
C GLN A 42 30.73 32.80 8.40
N GLU A 43 30.50 31.49 8.33
CA GLU A 43 31.19 30.55 7.45
C GLU A 43 30.25 30.05 6.35
N PRO A 44 30.74 29.78 5.13
CA PRO A 44 29.91 29.24 4.06
C PRO A 44 29.31 27.88 4.48
N VAL A 45 27.99 27.78 4.40
CA VAL A 45 27.26 26.54 4.69
C VAL A 45 27.11 25.78 3.38
N ASP A 46 27.72 24.60 3.30
CA ASP A 46 27.51 23.68 2.19
C ASP A 46 26.21 22.89 2.45
N PRO A 47 25.16 23.06 1.62
CA PRO A 47 23.86 22.45 1.84
C PRO A 47 23.83 20.93 1.61
N ASP A 48 24.79 20.37 0.87
CA ASP A 48 24.85 18.94 0.58
C ASP A 48 25.57 18.16 1.69
N THR A 49 26.54 18.81 2.35
CA THR A 49 27.30 18.25 3.49
C THR A 49 26.82 18.77 4.84
N THR A 50 25.71 19.51 4.88
CA THR A 50 25.05 19.93 6.12
C THR A 50 23.72 19.21 6.27
N LEU A 51 23.50 18.65 7.45
CA LEU A 51 22.38 17.77 7.76
C LEU A 51 21.40 18.48 8.70
N LEU A 52 20.12 18.51 8.33
CA LEU A 52 19.03 18.75 9.27
C LEU A 52 18.76 17.42 9.99
N THR A 53 19.17 17.31 11.25
CA THR A 53 19.06 16.09 12.03
C THR A 53 18.16 16.29 13.24
N THR A 54 17.21 15.37 13.41
CA THR A 54 16.41 15.22 14.63
C THR A 54 16.92 14.01 15.42
N LEU A 55 17.32 14.25 16.66
CA LEU A 55 17.83 13.26 17.62
C LEU A 55 16.87 13.12 18.80
N GLU A 56 16.75 11.92 19.36
CA GLU A 56 16.21 11.69 20.70
C GLU A 56 17.35 11.30 21.65
N TYR A 57 17.36 11.79 22.89
CA TYR A 57 18.47 11.60 23.83
C TYR A 57 18.09 11.55 25.30
N ASN A 58 18.95 10.93 26.11
CA ASN A 58 18.78 10.74 27.55
C ASN A 58 19.70 11.63 28.40
N ILE A 59 19.34 11.90 29.66
CA ILE A 59 20.12 12.75 30.60
C ILE A 59 20.64 11.90 31.77
N ASP A 60 21.36 10.83 31.44
CA ASP A 60 21.93 9.87 32.38
C ASP A 60 23.13 10.39 33.17
N ASN A 61 24.00 11.16 32.52
CA ASN A 61 25.23 11.65 33.15
C ASN A 61 25.50 13.12 32.75
N PRO A 62 25.37 14.10 33.67
CA PRO A 62 25.63 15.51 33.36
C PRO A 62 27.11 15.81 33.09
N ASN A 63 28.03 14.89 33.40
CA ASN A 63 29.47 15.05 33.23
C ASN A 63 30.04 14.27 32.03
N ALA A 64 29.18 13.68 31.17
CA ALA A 64 29.58 12.93 29.99
C ALA A 64 28.66 13.24 28.80
N ALA A 65 29.01 12.71 27.61
CA ALA A 65 28.16 12.82 26.43
C ALA A 65 26.84 12.05 26.63
N TYR A 66 25.71 12.64 26.21
CA TYR A 66 24.40 12.03 26.29
C TYR A 66 24.22 10.94 25.23
N SER A 67 23.64 9.80 25.61
CA SER A 67 23.25 8.77 24.65
C SER A 67 22.08 9.26 23.79
N ALA A 68 22.20 9.17 22.45
CA ALA A 68 21.21 9.67 21.49
C ALA A 68 20.91 8.70 20.33
N GLN A 69 19.72 8.79 19.73
CA GLN A 69 19.31 8.03 18.54
C GLN A 69 18.77 8.98 17.46
N ILE A 70 19.11 8.72 16.19
CA ILE A 70 18.67 9.53 15.04
C ILE A 70 17.24 9.14 14.63
N VAL A 71 16.33 10.11 14.62
CA VAL A 71 14.93 9.99 14.19
C VAL A 71 14.79 10.29 12.70
N GLN A 72 15.42 11.37 12.26
CA GLN A 72 15.41 11.83 10.87
C GLN A 72 16.73 12.56 10.62
N SER A 73 17.32 12.36 9.46
CA SER A 73 18.47 13.14 9.00
C SER A 73 18.39 13.28 7.49
N MET A 74 18.56 14.50 6.99
CA MET A 74 18.57 14.80 5.56
C MET A 74 19.49 15.98 5.27
N SER A 75 20.06 16.06 4.08
CA SER A 75 20.83 17.24 3.68
C SER A 75 19.93 18.47 3.62
N LEU A 76 20.50 19.67 3.66
CA LEU A 76 19.71 20.89 3.50
C LEU A 76 19.07 20.95 2.11
N THR A 77 19.77 20.44 1.08
CA THR A 77 19.24 20.30 -0.28
C THR A 77 18.00 19.41 -0.33
N GLU A 78 18.02 18.27 0.37
CA GLU A 78 16.84 17.40 0.55
C GLU A 78 15.71 18.12 1.27
N ALA A 79 16.06 18.82 2.35
CA ALA A 79 15.11 19.61 3.10
C ALA A 79 14.42 20.64 2.19
N MET A 80 15.14 21.35 1.34
CA MET A 80 14.51 22.33 0.44
C MET A 80 13.55 21.70 -0.58
N ILE A 81 13.94 20.61 -1.24
CA ILE A 81 13.08 19.93 -2.22
C ILE A 81 11.80 19.40 -1.56
N CYS A 82 11.92 18.90 -0.33
CA CYS A 82 10.80 18.33 0.43
C CYS A 82 10.07 19.32 1.33
N ASN A 83 10.35 20.62 1.21
CA ASN A 83 9.78 21.68 2.04
C ASN A 83 9.98 21.44 3.56
N ALA A 84 11.18 21.02 3.91
CA ALA A 84 11.71 20.73 5.25
C ALA A 84 10.66 20.09 6.16
N PRO A 85 10.24 18.84 5.91
CA PRO A 85 9.17 18.24 6.70
C PRO A 85 9.58 18.15 8.18
N HIS A 86 8.62 18.29 9.09
CA HIS A 86 8.86 17.98 10.50
C HIS A 86 9.00 16.46 10.70
N ALA A 87 9.86 16.05 11.64
CA ALA A 87 10.03 14.64 11.97
C ALA A 87 8.73 13.99 12.47
N PRO A 88 8.39 12.78 11.99
CA PRO A 88 7.15 12.10 12.35
C PRO A 88 7.13 11.67 13.82
N GLY A 89 5.97 11.83 14.48
CA GLY A 89 5.68 11.38 15.86
C GLY A 89 6.36 12.21 16.97
N GLY A 90 5.69 12.44 18.10
CA GLY A 90 6.28 13.01 19.34
C GLY A 90 5.41 14.04 20.07
N MET A 91 5.21 13.86 21.40
CA MET A 91 4.71 14.92 22.30
C MET A 91 5.86 15.73 22.91
N ILE A 92 5.57 16.99 23.17
CA ILE A 92 6.48 18.10 23.46
C ILE A 92 7.36 17.85 24.69
N ASN A 93 8.68 17.91 24.48
CA ASN A 93 9.53 18.79 25.28
C ASN A 93 10.62 19.36 24.36
N THR A 94 10.26 20.44 23.66
CA THR A 94 11.24 21.36 23.09
C THR A 94 12.02 21.97 24.26
N THR A 95 13.07 21.31 24.72
CA THR A 95 14.16 22.05 25.34
C THR A 95 14.77 22.89 24.24
N GLY A 96 14.59 24.20 24.39
CA GLY A 96 14.92 25.19 23.39
C GLY A 96 16.35 25.11 22.94
N PHE A 97 16.62 25.87 21.88
CA PHE A 97 17.95 26.27 21.48
C PHE A 97 18.83 26.55 22.71
N SER A 98 19.71 25.61 23.02
CA SER A 98 20.92 25.91 23.76
C SER A 98 21.97 26.23 22.70
N THR A 99 22.52 27.44 22.75
CA THR A 99 23.64 27.87 21.89
C THR A 99 24.91 27.05 22.14
N THR A 100 24.93 26.24 23.20
CA THR A 100 25.91 25.18 23.42
C THR A 100 25.23 23.84 23.25
N ALA A 101 25.57 23.15 22.16
CA ALA A 101 25.07 21.82 21.89
C ALA A 101 25.52 20.84 22.99
N PRO A 102 24.68 19.88 23.39
CA PRO A 102 25.16 18.75 24.16
C PRO A 102 26.08 17.86 23.31
N TYR A 103 27.05 17.19 23.94
CA TYR A 103 27.80 16.12 23.27
C TYR A 103 26.90 14.89 23.18
N PHE A 104 26.67 14.34 21.98
CA PHE A 104 25.88 13.13 21.80
C PHE A 104 26.74 11.93 21.40
N ASN A 105 26.47 10.78 22.03
CA ASN A 105 26.97 9.48 21.61
C ASN A 105 25.83 8.68 20.94
N ILE A 106 25.95 8.41 19.65
CA ILE A 106 24.87 7.77 18.89
C ILE A 106 24.82 6.27 19.18
N VAL A 107 23.64 5.80 19.54
CA VAL A 107 23.34 4.39 19.80
C VAL A 107 22.23 3.90 18.86
N ASP A 108 22.28 2.61 18.52
CA ASP A 108 21.24 1.97 17.67
C ASP A 108 19.86 2.05 18.34
N GLU A 109 19.82 2.04 19.68
CA GLU A 109 18.63 2.14 20.52
C GLU A 109 18.97 2.85 21.86
N LEU A 110 18.09 3.75 22.32
CA LEU A 110 18.29 4.49 23.56
C LEU A 110 18.08 3.62 24.81
N PRO A 111 19.04 3.59 25.76
CA PRO A 111 18.86 2.85 27.01
C PRO A 111 17.74 3.44 27.88
N ARG A 112 17.02 2.61 28.65
CA ARG A 112 15.96 3.12 29.54
C ARG A 112 16.54 3.57 30.88
N LEU A 113 16.29 4.81 31.30
CA LEU A 113 16.75 5.36 32.58
C LEU A 113 15.69 5.23 33.69
N MET A 114 16.11 4.93 34.91
CA MET A 114 15.27 4.75 36.11
C MET A 114 15.66 5.78 37.20
N ASP A 115 14.71 6.33 37.97
CA ASP A 115 14.99 7.22 39.11
C ASP A 115 15.40 6.43 40.37
N ASN A 116 16.67 6.54 40.79
CA ASN A 116 17.28 5.76 41.89
C ASN A 116 16.87 6.20 43.32
N ARG A 117 15.89 7.10 43.48
CA ARG A 117 15.38 7.51 44.80
C ARG A 117 14.34 6.56 45.40
N ILE A 118 14.07 5.43 44.75
CA ILE A 118 13.02 4.47 45.13
C ILE A 118 13.66 3.14 45.59
N PRO A 119 13.49 2.71 46.86
CA PRO A 119 14.11 1.48 47.39
C PRO A 119 13.55 0.19 46.76
N GLN A 120 14.43 -0.82 46.62
CA GLN A 120 14.23 -2.11 45.94
C GLN A 120 13.15 -3.05 46.55
N MET A 121 12.44 -2.62 47.60
CA MET A 121 11.51 -3.43 48.39
C MET A 121 10.04 -3.28 47.96
N PHE A 122 9.76 -2.44 46.96
CA PHE A 122 8.42 -2.22 46.43
C PHE A 122 8.25 -2.96 45.09
N ASN A 123 7.17 -3.74 44.98
CA ASN A 123 6.84 -4.66 43.88
C ASN A 123 6.98 -4.06 42.46
N GLU A 124 7.19 -4.95 41.50
CA GLU A 124 7.46 -4.73 40.06
C GLU A 124 6.50 -3.76 39.32
N GLU A 125 5.30 -3.47 39.87
CA GLU A 125 4.37 -2.47 39.33
C GLU A 125 4.88 -1.01 39.40
N PHE A 126 5.84 -0.69 40.28
CA PHE A 126 6.41 0.67 40.37
C PHE A 126 7.52 0.97 39.35
N ILE A 127 8.04 -0.04 38.64
CA ILE A 127 9.15 0.11 37.68
C ILE A 127 8.67 0.81 36.39
N THR A 128 7.38 0.76 36.06
CA THR A 128 6.79 1.39 34.85
C THR A 128 6.59 2.91 34.97
N SER A 129 6.60 3.46 36.19
CA SER A 129 6.36 4.89 36.45
C SER A 129 7.64 5.70 36.71
N GLY A 130 8.80 5.02 36.77
CA GLY A 130 10.10 5.63 37.10
C GLY A 130 10.97 6.01 35.90
N TRP A 131 10.48 5.86 34.67
CA TRP A 131 11.26 6.10 33.46
C TRP A 131 11.29 7.57 33.05
N ILE A 132 12.48 8.08 32.82
CA ILE A 132 12.72 9.45 32.33
C ILE A 132 12.61 9.42 30.79
N PRO A 133 11.60 10.07 30.17
CA PRO A 133 11.45 10.07 28.71
C PRO A 133 12.61 10.79 28.02
N PRO A 134 13.05 10.31 26.83
CA PRO A 134 14.09 10.95 26.07
C PRO A 134 13.59 12.32 25.60
N ARG A 135 14.52 13.27 25.52
CA ARG A 135 14.28 14.59 24.96
C ARG A 135 14.58 14.57 23.47
N ARG A 136 13.93 15.45 22.72
CA ARG A 136 14.20 15.62 21.29
C ARG A 136 15.03 16.87 21.06
N TYR A 137 16.02 16.75 20.18
CA TYR A 137 16.91 17.82 19.76
C TYR A 137 16.97 17.84 18.24
N GLU A 138 16.61 18.97 17.62
CA GLU A 138 16.75 19.17 16.18
C GLU A 138 17.78 20.27 15.97
N ALA A 139 18.80 20.00 15.16
CA ALA A 139 19.84 20.96 14.84
C ALA A 139 20.43 20.67 13.45
N LEU A 140 21.24 21.62 12.99
CA LEU A 140 21.98 21.50 11.74
C LEU A 140 23.40 21.06 12.07
N TYR A 141 23.86 19.97 11.45
CA TYR A 141 25.19 19.42 11.68
C TYR A 141 25.97 19.31 10.37
N ARG A 142 27.25 19.68 10.39
CA ARG A 142 28.19 19.38 9.31
C ARG A 142 28.47 17.88 9.30
N GLN A 143 28.58 17.33 8.10
CA GLN A 143 28.99 15.95 7.91
C GLN A 143 30.46 15.78 8.35
N SER A 144 30.75 14.69 9.07
CA SER A 144 32.11 14.35 9.50
C SER A 144 32.36 12.86 9.38
N GLU A 145 33.63 12.44 9.37
CA GLU A 145 34.01 11.03 9.38
C GLU A 145 34.96 10.71 10.56
N PRO A 146 34.52 9.92 11.56
CA PRO A 146 33.16 9.42 11.76
C PRO A 146 32.15 10.56 12.02
N GLN A 147 30.85 10.33 11.76
CA GLN A 147 29.83 11.36 11.99
C GLN A 147 29.70 11.64 13.50
N VAL A 148 29.91 12.91 13.87
CA VAL A 148 29.81 13.39 15.25
C VAL A 148 28.63 14.36 15.36
N TYR A 149 27.89 14.29 16.46
CA TYR A 149 26.75 15.17 16.76
C TYR A 149 27.03 15.90 18.07
N ASP A 150 27.81 16.97 18.00
CA ASP A 150 28.21 17.77 19.16
C ASP A 150 28.46 19.24 18.74
N PRO A 151 28.90 20.14 19.64
CA PRO A 151 29.18 21.53 19.28
C PRO A 151 30.19 21.73 18.15
N THR A 152 31.05 20.75 17.86
CA THR A 152 32.12 20.89 16.85
C THR A 152 31.58 20.74 15.44
N THR A 153 30.49 19.98 15.25
CA THR A 153 29.83 19.80 13.96
C THR A 153 28.53 20.59 13.85
N GLN A 154 27.94 21.02 14.97
CA GLN A 154 26.70 21.79 14.96
C GLN A 154 26.90 23.23 14.44
N LEU A 155 25.98 23.69 13.59
CA LEU A 155 25.89 25.10 13.20
C LEU A 155 25.11 25.91 14.25
N GLU A 156 25.49 27.17 14.47
CA GLU A 156 24.77 28.12 15.35
C GLU A 156 23.38 28.54 14.80
N MET A 157 22.96 27.98 13.67
CA MET A 157 21.71 28.31 12.99
C MET A 157 20.56 27.40 13.44
N ALA A 158 19.40 27.99 13.71
CA ALA A 158 18.22 27.23 14.08
C ALA A 158 17.49 26.57 12.89
N PRO A 159 16.98 25.33 13.03
CA PRO A 159 16.08 24.71 12.06
C PRO A 159 14.87 25.59 11.68
N ALA A 160 14.36 26.40 12.61
CA ALA A 160 13.29 27.36 12.32
C ALA A 160 13.73 28.46 11.33
N VAL A 161 15.00 28.87 11.36
CA VAL A 161 15.58 29.81 10.41
C VAL A 161 15.71 29.15 9.03
N LEU A 162 16.20 27.91 8.98
CA LEU A 162 16.25 27.12 7.74
C LEU A 162 14.87 26.99 7.09
N ARG A 163 13.84 26.62 7.86
CA ARG A 163 12.45 26.51 7.37
C ARG A 163 11.96 27.84 6.80
N LYS A 164 12.20 28.95 7.50
CA LYS A 164 11.86 30.30 7.02
C LYS A 164 12.59 30.66 5.72
N VAL A 165 13.86 30.27 5.58
CA VAL A 165 14.64 30.46 4.35
C VAL A 165 14.03 29.66 3.20
N ILE A 166 13.70 28.39 3.41
CA ILE A 166 13.05 27.52 2.43
C ILE A 166 11.71 28.13 1.99
N ASP A 167 10.85 28.52 2.94
CA ASP A 167 9.56 29.17 2.65
C ASP A 167 9.71 30.43 1.79
N SER A 168 10.77 31.22 2.03
CA SER A 168 11.02 32.48 1.32
C SER A 168 11.75 32.33 -0.02
N SER A 169 12.30 31.16 -0.32
CA SER A 169 13.18 30.92 -1.47
C SER A 169 12.46 30.88 -2.83
N ASN A 170 11.14 30.65 -2.82
CA ASN A 170 10.34 30.39 -4.01
C ASN A 170 10.90 29.26 -4.89
N PHE A 171 11.47 28.20 -4.30
CA PHE A 171 12.11 27.07 -5.00
C PHE A 171 11.27 26.55 -6.18
N GLU A 172 10.00 26.25 -5.97
CA GLU A 172 9.13 25.68 -7.01
C GLU A 172 8.98 26.62 -8.21
N GLN A 173 8.79 27.92 -7.97
CA GLN A 173 8.68 28.91 -9.05
C GLN A 173 10.01 29.08 -9.80
N THR A 174 11.14 29.01 -9.11
CA THR A 174 12.48 29.06 -9.70
C THR A 174 12.74 27.82 -10.55
N TYR A 175 12.36 26.65 -10.05
CA TYR A 175 12.48 25.38 -10.77
C TYR A 175 11.59 25.35 -12.03
N ASP A 176 10.33 25.78 -11.93
CA ASP A 176 9.42 25.85 -13.09
C ASP A 176 9.91 26.82 -14.16
N LYS A 177 10.53 27.95 -13.75
CA LYS A 177 11.21 28.86 -14.69
C LYS A 177 12.39 28.18 -15.37
N ALA A 178 13.24 27.48 -14.63
CA ALA A 178 14.38 26.75 -15.18
C ALA A 178 13.94 25.67 -16.19
N VAL A 179 12.90 24.90 -15.86
CA VAL A 179 12.29 23.93 -16.77
C VAL A 179 11.70 24.60 -18.02
N THR A 180 11.04 25.74 -17.86
CA THR A 180 10.49 26.50 -19.00
C THR A 180 11.60 27.02 -19.92
N LEU A 181 12.68 27.56 -19.36
CA LEU A 181 13.85 28.02 -20.11
C LEU A 181 14.53 26.87 -20.85
N PHE A 182 14.76 25.75 -20.17
CA PHE A 182 15.31 24.54 -20.78
C PHE A 182 14.50 24.10 -22.00
N TRP A 183 13.17 24.03 -21.89
CA TRP A 183 12.32 23.69 -23.03
C TRP A 183 12.34 24.74 -24.14
N GLY A 184 12.57 26.01 -23.81
CA GLY A 184 12.73 27.08 -24.80
C GLY A 184 14.01 26.93 -25.62
N GLU A 185 15.12 26.57 -24.97
CA GLU A 185 16.47 26.55 -25.57
C GLU A 185 16.86 25.18 -26.12
N HIS A 186 16.38 24.09 -25.50
CA HIS A 186 16.85 22.72 -25.78
C HIS A 186 15.78 21.79 -26.35
N ARG A 187 14.62 22.27 -26.82
CA ARG A 187 13.56 21.39 -27.37
C ARG A 187 14.05 20.44 -28.46
N ASP A 188 14.77 20.98 -29.44
CA ASP A 188 15.27 20.19 -30.57
C ASP A 188 16.41 19.27 -30.12
N ASN A 189 17.29 19.78 -29.24
CA ASN A 189 18.36 19.01 -28.62
C ASN A 189 17.82 17.82 -27.82
N TYR A 190 16.73 18.01 -27.08
CA TYR A 190 16.04 16.97 -26.33
C TYR A 190 15.44 15.90 -27.24
N THR A 191 14.87 16.32 -28.38
CA THR A 191 14.40 15.39 -29.42
C THR A 191 15.55 14.55 -29.99
N THR A 192 16.70 15.18 -30.26
CA THR A 192 17.92 14.49 -30.68
C THR A 192 18.42 13.52 -29.60
N LEU A 193 18.40 13.92 -28.32
CA LEU A 193 18.75 13.04 -27.20
C LEU A 193 17.85 11.81 -27.11
N MET A 194 16.53 11.96 -27.27
CA MET A 194 15.60 10.82 -27.30
C MET A 194 15.92 9.86 -28.44
N ARG A 195 16.28 10.37 -29.62
CA ARG A 195 16.67 9.55 -30.76
C ARG A 195 17.99 8.82 -30.51
N ILE A 196 18.98 9.49 -29.92
CA ILE A 196 20.25 8.88 -29.49
C ILE A 196 19.99 7.78 -28.44
N ALA A 197 19.16 8.06 -27.44
CA ALA A 197 18.78 7.12 -26.38
C ALA A 197 18.16 5.84 -26.95
N PHE A 198 17.17 5.99 -27.83
CA PHE A 198 16.53 4.87 -28.51
C PHE A 198 17.52 4.08 -29.36
N THR A 199 18.40 4.77 -30.09
CA THR A 199 19.42 4.11 -30.92
C THR A 199 20.45 3.34 -30.11
N LYS A 200 20.96 3.93 -29.02
CA LYS A 200 21.85 3.23 -28.09
C LYS A 200 21.17 2.00 -27.50
N ALA A 201 19.90 2.12 -27.11
CA ALA A 201 19.14 1.01 -26.52
C ALA A 201 19.02 -0.19 -27.48
N TYR A 202 18.59 -0.01 -28.74
CA TYR A 202 18.46 -1.16 -29.64
C TYR A 202 19.80 -1.78 -30.03
N LEU A 203 20.87 -0.96 -30.13
CA LEU A 203 22.21 -1.48 -30.42
C LEU A 203 22.72 -2.33 -29.26
N HIS A 204 22.62 -1.82 -28.02
CA HIS A 204 23.03 -2.56 -26.83
C HIS A 204 22.23 -3.85 -26.66
N GLN A 205 20.90 -3.77 -26.73
CA GLN A 205 20.04 -4.94 -26.59
C GLN A 205 20.26 -5.99 -27.69
N TYR A 206 20.64 -5.57 -28.91
CA TYR A 206 21.05 -6.50 -29.95
C TYR A 206 22.39 -7.21 -29.61
N GLU A 207 23.35 -6.48 -29.04
CA GLU A 207 24.62 -7.07 -28.58
C GLU A 207 24.43 -8.04 -27.40
N GLU A 208 23.43 -7.81 -26.57
CA GLU A 208 23.01 -8.68 -25.46
C GLU A 208 22.13 -9.88 -25.90
N PHE A 209 21.86 -10.02 -27.20
CA PHE A 209 20.95 -11.03 -27.76
C PHE A 209 19.49 -10.92 -27.27
N THR A 210 19.08 -9.77 -26.73
CA THR A 210 17.68 -9.51 -26.33
C THR A 210 16.84 -8.91 -27.48
N LEU A 211 17.43 -8.72 -28.65
CA LEU A 211 16.75 -8.41 -29.91
C LEU A 211 17.28 -9.27 -31.04
N THR A 212 16.40 -9.68 -31.95
CA THR A 212 16.77 -10.34 -33.20
C THR A 212 17.30 -9.33 -34.22
N GLN A 213 17.96 -9.81 -35.29
CA GLN A 213 18.44 -8.93 -36.36
C GLN A 213 17.29 -8.18 -37.05
N ALA A 214 16.16 -8.84 -37.29
CA ALA A 214 14.99 -8.20 -37.89
C ALA A 214 14.44 -7.07 -37.00
N GLU A 215 14.48 -7.25 -35.69
CA GLU A 215 14.01 -6.27 -34.71
C GLU A 215 14.95 -5.08 -34.57
N ARG A 216 16.26 -5.33 -34.58
CA ARG A 216 17.26 -4.26 -34.67
C ARG A 216 17.04 -3.43 -35.93
N GLN A 217 16.81 -4.06 -37.08
CA GLN A 217 16.55 -3.36 -38.35
C GLN A 217 15.24 -2.56 -38.30
N LEU A 218 14.19 -3.14 -37.71
CA LEU A 218 12.92 -2.45 -37.48
C LEU A 218 13.08 -1.21 -36.58
N ALA A 219 13.86 -1.33 -35.49
CA ALA A 219 14.18 -0.21 -34.62
C ALA A 219 14.98 0.87 -35.36
N ALA A 220 16.00 0.50 -36.13
CA ALA A 220 16.78 1.45 -36.93
C ALA A 220 15.91 2.23 -37.92
N ARG A 221 15.04 1.54 -38.68
CA ARG A 221 14.07 2.16 -39.59
C ARG A 221 13.12 3.11 -38.85
N ALA A 222 12.60 2.72 -37.69
CA ALA A 222 11.74 3.57 -36.87
C ALA A 222 12.47 4.82 -36.33
N ALA A 223 13.77 4.70 -36.04
CA ALA A 223 14.62 5.80 -35.63
C ALA A 223 14.98 6.77 -36.78
N GLY A 224 14.71 6.40 -38.03
CA GLY A 224 15.18 7.11 -39.21
C GLY A 224 16.70 6.97 -39.40
N ILE A 225 17.29 5.89 -38.87
CA ILE A 225 18.72 5.58 -38.94
C ILE A 225 18.92 4.42 -39.93
N GLY A 226 19.97 4.49 -40.75
CA GLY A 226 20.30 3.43 -41.70
C GLY A 226 20.48 2.07 -41.01
N ILE A 227 19.95 1.00 -41.60
CA ILE A 227 20.06 -0.37 -41.06
C ILE A 227 21.51 -0.89 -41.01
N ASP A 228 22.39 -0.27 -41.79
CA ASP A 228 23.83 -0.48 -41.87
C ASP A 228 24.62 0.30 -40.80
N LYS A 229 23.94 1.17 -40.03
CA LYS A 229 24.56 1.94 -38.95
C LYS A 229 24.68 1.12 -37.66
N ASP A 230 25.81 1.28 -36.99
CA ASP A 230 26.16 0.67 -35.71
C ASP A 230 26.97 1.63 -34.83
N ALA A 231 27.39 1.18 -33.64
CA ALA A 231 28.14 2.01 -32.70
C ALA A 231 29.46 2.57 -33.27
N SER A 232 29.99 2.00 -34.35
CA SER A 232 31.29 2.37 -34.92
C SER A 232 31.22 3.39 -36.06
N ASN A 233 30.04 3.65 -36.64
CA ASN A 233 29.85 4.52 -37.81
C ASN A 233 28.69 5.54 -37.68
N LEU A 234 28.12 5.67 -36.48
CA LEU A 234 27.11 6.68 -36.15
C LEU A 234 27.73 8.05 -35.90
N THR A 235 27.08 9.09 -36.42
CA THR A 235 27.50 10.49 -36.28
C THR A 235 26.39 11.34 -35.64
N LEU A 236 26.73 12.53 -35.15
CA LEU A 236 25.72 13.45 -34.59
C LEU A 236 24.77 13.97 -35.68
N GLU A 237 25.28 14.15 -36.89
CA GLU A 237 24.54 14.54 -38.08
C GLU A 237 23.47 13.52 -38.43
N ASP A 238 23.76 12.22 -38.25
CA ASP A 238 22.78 11.15 -38.40
C ASP A 238 21.61 11.28 -37.43
N PHE A 239 21.74 12.02 -36.31
CA PHE A 239 20.67 12.27 -35.32
C PHE A 239 20.00 13.64 -35.45
N GLN A 240 20.67 14.61 -36.06
CA GLN A 240 20.16 15.96 -36.30
C GLN A 240 19.51 16.12 -37.69
N ALA A 241 19.76 15.18 -38.61
CA ALA A 241 19.10 15.15 -39.91
C ALA A 241 17.57 15.08 -39.77
N PRO A 242 16.82 15.71 -40.70
CA PRO A 242 15.36 15.64 -40.73
C PRO A 242 14.85 14.21 -40.68
N TYR A 243 13.86 13.96 -39.83
CA TYR A 243 13.27 12.63 -39.70
C TYR A 243 12.48 12.25 -40.95
N SER A 244 12.83 11.12 -41.57
CA SER A 244 12.11 10.55 -42.69
C SER A 244 11.33 9.32 -42.25
N PRO A 245 9.98 9.35 -42.22
CA PRO A 245 9.18 8.18 -41.87
C PRO A 245 9.27 7.11 -42.96
N ASP A 246 9.35 5.84 -42.55
CA ASP A 246 9.26 4.71 -43.47
C ASP A 246 7.78 4.39 -43.73
N ALA A 247 7.37 4.43 -45.00
CA ALA A 247 5.98 4.20 -45.43
C ALA A 247 5.47 2.77 -45.12
N ASN A 248 6.36 1.81 -44.93
CA ASN A 248 6.01 0.43 -44.58
C ASN A 248 5.91 0.21 -43.07
N LEU A 249 6.15 1.23 -42.24
CA LEU A 249 6.04 1.14 -40.78
C LEU A 249 4.79 1.82 -40.25
N SER A 250 4.17 1.19 -39.25
CA SER A 250 3.15 1.80 -38.41
C SER A 250 3.74 2.10 -37.03
N VAL A 251 4.08 3.36 -36.79
CA VAL A 251 4.52 3.84 -35.47
C VAL A 251 3.33 4.50 -34.77
N ARG A 252 3.00 4.04 -33.56
CA ARG A 252 1.88 4.55 -32.74
C ARG A 252 2.34 4.75 -31.31
N MET A 253 1.71 5.66 -30.58
CA MET A 253 1.77 5.61 -29.12
C MET A 253 0.97 4.41 -28.61
N LEU A 254 1.36 3.81 -27.49
CA LEU A 254 0.53 2.81 -26.84
C LEU A 254 -0.78 3.45 -26.38
N ARG A 255 -1.90 2.93 -26.85
CA ARG A 255 -3.24 3.34 -26.47
C ARG A 255 -3.95 2.17 -25.83
N ILE A 256 -4.52 2.43 -24.66
CA ILE A 256 -5.36 1.50 -23.93
C ILE A 256 -6.73 2.16 -23.79
N HIS A 257 -7.76 1.50 -24.33
CA HIS A 257 -9.11 2.03 -24.43
C HIS A 257 -9.12 3.37 -25.20
N GLN A 258 -9.38 4.48 -24.52
CA GLN A 258 -9.41 5.83 -25.11
C GLN A 258 -8.18 6.67 -24.77
N SER A 259 -7.31 6.18 -23.89
CA SER A 259 -6.20 6.95 -23.34
C SER A 259 -4.89 6.54 -24.00
N GLU A 260 -4.13 7.54 -24.40
CA GLU A 260 -2.80 7.39 -25.00
C GLU A 260 -1.71 7.52 -23.93
N ALA A 261 -0.69 6.67 -24.00
CA ALA A 261 0.50 6.76 -23.16
C ALA A 261 1.29 8.02 -23.54
N THR A 262 1.97 8.61 -22.56
CA THR A 262 2.75 9.84 -22.75
C THR A 262 4.07 9.61 -23.49
N ASP A 263 4.61 8.40 -23.42
CA ASP A 263 6.00 8.11 -23.82
C ASP A 263 6.22 6.70 -24.40
N ILE A 264 5.29 5.75 -24.25
CA ILE A 264 5.42 4.39 -24.80
C ILE A 264 5.09 4.35 -26.30
N LEU A 265 5.99 3.80 -27.12
CA LEU A 265 5.77 3.56 -28.55
C LEU A 265 5.50 2.10 -28.88
N THR A 266 4.68 1.88 -29.89
CA THR A 266 4.57 0.62 -30.62
C THR A 266 4.97 0.83 -32.08
N ILE A 267 5.86 -0.02 -32.58
CA ILE A 267 6.43 0.07 -33.92
C ILE A 267 6.15 -1.26 -34.62
N THR A 268 5.29 -1.27 -35.63
CA THR A 268 4.93 -2.48 -36.38
C THR A 268 5.38 -2.35 -37.83
N ASP A 269 6.04 -3.39 -38.35
CA ASP A 269 6.27 -3.52 -39.78
C ASP A 269 5.01 -4.05 -40.47
N ASN A 270 4.45 -3.28 -41.41
CA ASN A 270 3.21 -3.65 -42.09
C ASN A 270 3.38 -4.88 -43.01
N GLN A 271 4.61 -5.20 -43.43
CA GLN A 271 4.88 -6.36 -44.28
C GLN A 271 5.11 -7.63 -43.48
N SER A 272 6.01 -7.58 -42.49
CA SER A 272 6.41 -8.75 -41.70
C SER A 272 5.56 -8.97 -40.44
N GLN A 273 4.75 -7.98 -40.03
CA GLN A 273 3.98 -7.93 -38.77
C GLN A 273 4.80 -7.92 -37.48
N ILE A 274 6.14 -8.00 -37.58
CA ILE A 274 7.03 -7.86 -36.42
C ILE A 274 6.74 -6.53 -35.74
N THR A 275 6.59 -6.58 -34.41
CA THR A 275 6.17 -5.43 -33.59
C THR A 275 7.16 -5.21 -32.45
N LEU A 276 7.56 -3.97 -32.22
CA LEU A 276 8.33 -3.54 -31.06
C LEU A 276 7.45 -2.70 -30.13
N LEU A 277 7.60 -2.88 -28.83
CA LEU A 277 7.11 -2.00 -27.78
C LEU A 277 8.33 -1.33 -27.13
N TYR A 278 8.39 0.00 -27.18
CA TYR A 278 9.44 0.78 -26.55
C TYR A 278 8.89 1.48 -25.32
N ILE A 279 9.45 1.15 -24.16
CA ILE A 279 9.10 1.70 -22.85
C ILE A 279 10.30 2.49 -22.32
N PRO A 280 10.31 3.82 -22.48
CA PRO A 280 11.42 4.65 -22.02
C PRO A 280 11.65 4.55 -20.51
N GLY A 281 12.90 4.73 -20.07
CA GLY A 281 13.26 4.71 -18.64
C GLY A 281 13.59 3.33 -18.06
N ASN A 282 13.34 2.25 -18.81
CA ASN A 282 13.81 0.90 -18.46
C ASN A 282 15.22 0.66 -19.01
N SER A 283 15.97 -0.27 -18.42
CA SER A 283 17.33 -0.57 -18.88
C SER A 283 17.40 -1.50 -20.08
N SER A 284 16.35 -2.30 -20.29
CA SER A 284 16.10 -2.98 -21.55
C SER A 284 14.75 -2.51 -22.10
N PRO A 285 14.69 -1.29 -22.68
CA PRO A 285 13.43 -0.61 -22.96
C PRO A 285 12.70 -1.10 -24.21
N ILE A 286 13.34 -1.90 -25.07
CA ILE A 286 12.74 -2.38 -26.32
C ILE A 286 12.36 -3.85 -26.19
N HIS A 287 11.08 -4.14 -26.42
CA HIS A 287 10.51 -5.48 -26.39
C HIS A 287 10.02 -5.81 -27.79
N GLY A 288 10.55 -6.86 -28.39
CA GLY A 288 10.08 -7.32 -29.69
C GLY A 288 9.05 -8.44 -29.60
N PHE A 289 8.25 -8.58 -30.66
CA PHE A 289 7.15 -9.53 -30.79
C PHE A 289 7.00 -9.94 -32.25
N ASN A 290 6.58 -11.19 -32.50
CA ASN A 290 6.37 -11.68 -33.87
C ASN A 290 5.17 -10.99 -34.52
N THR A 291 4.13 -10.68 -33.75
CA THR A 291 2.91 -10.02 -34.23
C THR A 291 2.38 -8.99 -33.22
N PRO A 292 1.49 -8.07 -33.64
CA PRO A 292 0.79 -7.18 -32.70
C PRO A 292 -0.07 -7.94 -31.68
N ALA A 293 -0.59 -9.12 -32.03
CA ALA A 293 -1.37 -9.96 -31.13
C ALA A 293 -0.52 -10.47 -29.96
N ASP A 294 0.73 -10.89 -30.21
CA ASP A 294 1.65 -11.33 -29.17
C ASP A 294 1.96 -10.22 -28.16
N MET A 295 2.18 -9.00 -28.67
CA MET A 295 2.37 -7.81 -27.83
C MET A 295 1.17 -7.57 -26.91
N ARG A 296 -0.07 -7.63 -27.45
CA ARG A 296 -1.29 -7.46 -26.67
C ARG A 296 -1.40 -8.53 -25.58
N ASN A 297 -1.16 -9.79 -25.93
CA ASN A 297 -1.18 -10.90 -24.98
C ASN A 297 -0.19 -10.72 -23.83
N VAL A 298 1.01 -10.21 -24.12
CA VAL A 298 2.01 -9.91 -23.10
C VAL A 298 1.58 -8.72 -22.23
N LEU A 299 1.05 -7.64 -22.79
CA LEU A 299 0.53 -6.50 -22.01
C LEU A 299 -0.62 -6.92 -21.08
N VAL A 300 -1.52 -7.79 -21.55
CA VAL A 300 -2.60 -8.37 -20.74
C VAL A 300 -2.05 -9.25 -19.61
N ARG A 301 -0.99 -10.03 -19.89
CA ARG A 301 -0.30 -10.84 -18.87
C ARG A 301 0.37 -9.97 -17.82
N LEU A 302 1.06 -8.91 -18.22
CA LEU A 302 1.66 -7.92 -17.32
C LEU A 302 0.59 -7.22 -16.46
N ALA A 303 -0.57 -6.93 -17.04
CA ALA A 303 -1.69 -6.31 -16.34
C ALA A 303 -2.30 -7.18 -15.22
N LYS A 304 -2.06 -8.50 -15.23
CA LYS A 304 -2.49 -9.40 -14.14
C LYS A 304 -1.71 -9.14 -12.85
N ASP A 305 -0.43 -8.77 -12.95
CA ASP A 305 0.39 -8.41 -11.80
C ASP A 305 0.12 -6.95 -11.38
N PRO A 306 -0.31 -6.67 -10.14
CA PRO A 306 -0.61 -5.32 -9.69
C PRO A 306 0.58 -4.35 -9.76
N THR A 307 1.81 -4.83 -9.57
CA THR A 307 3.03 -4.01 -9.58
C THR A 307 3.38 -3.61 -11.00
N GLN A 308 3.36 -4.57 -11.93
CA GLN A 308 3.62 -4.32 -13.35
C GLN A 308 2.48 -3.51 -13.97
N ARG A 309 1.22 -3.76 -13.59
CA ARG A 309 0.08 -2.92 -13.99
C ARG A 309 0.28 -1.48 -13.51
N LYS A 310 0.67 -1.27 -12.25
CA LYS A 310 0.90 0.08 -11.73
C LYS A 310 2.06 0.77 -12.46
N ALA A 311 3.16 0.07 -12.69
CA ALA A 311 4.27 0.57 -13.48
C ALA A 311 3.82 1.00 -14.89
N LEU A 312 3.01 0.18 -15.56
CA LEU A 312 2.45 0.50 -16.88
C LEU A 312 1.54 1.74 -16.82
N THR A 313 0.68 1.88 -15.79
CA THR A 313 -0.20 3.06 -15.65
C THR A 313 0.55 4.37 -15.42
N ASN A 314 1.78 4.35 -14.89
CA ASN A 314 2.57 5.57 -14.66
C ASN A 314 3.01 6.27 -15.96
N HIS A 315 2.94 5.56 -17.09
CA HIS A 315 3.18 6.09 -18.44
C HIS A 315 1.94 6.75 -19.06
N PHE A 316 0.83 6.88 -18.30
CA PHE A 316 -0.38 7.57 -18.74
C PHE A 316 -0.60 8.84 -17.92
N GLU A 317 -1.41 9.78 -18.44
CA GLU A 317 -1.77 10.97 -17.68
C GLU A 317 -2.56 10.58 -16.41
N PRO A 318 -2.26 11.17 -15.24
CA PRO A 318 -2.91 10.79 -13.97
C PRO A 318 -4.44 10.80 -14.02
N ASP A 319 -5.03 11.78 -14.71
CA ASP A 319 -6.48 11.96 -14.79
C ASP A 319 -7.16 10.91 -15.71
N SER A 320 -6.38 10.16 -16.48
CA SER A 320 -6.84 9.11 -17.39
C SER A 320 -6.76 7.70 -16.79
N ILE A 321 -6.10 7.55 -15.64
CA ILE A 321 -5.87 6.24 -14.98
C ILE A 321 -7.17 5.76 -14.32
N ASP A 322 -7.79 6.64 -13.53
CA ASP A 322 -9.00 6.34 -12.78
C ASP A 322 -10.26 6.50 -13.65
N SER A 323 -11.27 5.67 -13.40
CA SER A 323 -12.55 5.73 -14.13
C SER A 323 -13.40 6.91 -13.66
N GLY A 324 -14.02 7.59 -14.63
CA GLY A 324 -14.99 8.65 -14.38
C GLY A 324 -16.43 8.12 -14.32
N LEU A 325 -17.38 9.03 -14.13
CA LEU A 325 -18.82 8.72 -14.11
C LEU A 325 -19.36 8.18 -15.46
N LEU A 326 -18.70 8.54 -16.57
CA LEU A 326 -19.18 8.29 -17.94
C LEU A 326 -18.14 7.59 -18.84
N TYR A 327 -17.00 7.17 -18.29
CA TYR A 327 -15.95 6.49 -19.04
C TYR A 327 -15.09 5.62 -18.12
N SER A 328 -14.51 4.55 -18.68
CA SER A 328 -13.52 3.73 -17.98
C SER A 328 -12.11 4.27 -18.20
N GLY A 329 -11.36 4.36 -17.09
CA GLY A 329 -9.95 4.71 -17.08
C GLY A 329 -9.07 3.54 -17.52
N VAL A 330 -7.78 3.82 -17.70
CA VAL A 330 -6.77 2.84 -18.15
C VAL A 330 -6.68 1.64 -17.21
N GLU A 331 -6.76 1.87 -15.89
CA GLU A 331 -6.62 0.79 -14.92
C GLU A 331 -7.80 -0.20 -14.98
N GLU A 332 -9.04 0.31 -15.12
CA GLU A 332 -10.22 -0.54 -15.27
C GLU A 332 -10.17 -1.35 -16.58
N ALA A 333 -9.77 -0.72 -17.69
CA ALA A 333 -9.64 -1.40 -18.98
C ALA A 333 -8.60 -2.54 -18.93
N LEU A 334 -7.46 -2.31 -18.29
CA LEU A 334 -6.41 -3.32 -18.08
C LEU A 334 -6.89 -4.50 -17.24
N ILE A 335 -7.63 -4.23 -16.15
CA ILE A 335 -8.22 -5.27 -15.31
C ILE A 335 -9.28 -6.07 -16.09
N GLY A 336 -10.11 -5.39 -16.88
CA GLY A 336 -11.10 -6.03 -17.74
C GLY A 336 -10.47 -6.98 -18.75
N MET A 337 -9.44 -6.51 -19.48
CA MET A 337 -8.73 -7.32 -20.47
C MET A 337 -7.96 -8.49 -19.85
N ALA A 338 -7.45 -8.35 -18.62
CA ALA A 338 -6.77 -9.43 -17.89
C ALA A 338 -7.68 -10.66 -17.65
N MET A 339 -9.00 -10.50 -17.72
CA MET A 339 -9.99 -11.57 -17.56
C MET A 339 -10.47 -12.18 -18.89
N TYR A 340 -10.07 -11.65 -20.03
CA TYR A 340 -10.45 -12.16 -21.36
C TYR A 340 -9.91 -13.60 -21.60
N PRO A 341 -10.67 -14.52 -22.24
CA PRO A 341 -11.95 -14.34 -22.94
C PRO A 341 -13.21 -14.49 -22.08
N GLU A 342 -13.07 -14.64 -20.76
CA GLU A 342 -14.23 -14.74 -19.87
C GLU A 342 -14.96 -13.40 -19.80
N SER A 343 -16.30 -13.44 -19.73
CA SER A 343 -17.07 -12.21 -19.56
C SER A 343 -16.75 -11.63 -18.19
N SER A 344 -16.27 -10.39 -18.13
CA SER A 344 -16.16 -9.67 -16.87
C SER A 344 -17.44 -8.86 -16.69
N SER A 345 -18.10 -8.99 -15.53
CA SER A 345 -19.08 -7.99 -15.11
C SER A 345 -18.30 -6.73 -14.72
N PRO A 346 -18.24 -5.67 -15.54
CA PRO A 346 -17.28 -4.61 -15.29
C PRO A 346 -17.78 -3.73 -14.13
N PRO A 347 -16.91 -3.27 -13.23
CA PRO A 347 -17.30 -2.39 -12.12
C PRO A 347 -17.49 -0.94 -12.61
N GLY A 348 -18.71 -0.58 -13.02
CA GLY A 348 -19.03 0.82 -13.34
C GLY A 348 -20.43 0.96 -13.94
N PHE A 349 -21.11 2.07 -13.63
CA PHE A 349 -22.47 2.33 -14.13
C PHE A 349 -22.51 2.32 -15.67
N PHE A 350 -21.52 2.91 -16.34
CA PHE A 350 -21.49 3.02 -17.79
C PHE A 350 -21.28 1.68 -18.51
N ASN A 351 -20.42 0.80 -17.98
CA ASN A 351 -20.15 -0.51 -18.58
C ASN A 351 -21.30 -1.51 -18.40
N SER A 352 -22.13 -1.33 -17.36
CA SER A 352 -23.36 -2.12 -17.19
C SER A 352 -24.41 -1.85 -18.28
N LEU A 353 -24.24 -0.79 -19.08
CA LEU A 353 -25.13 -0.39 -20.17
C LEU A 353 -24.65 -0.87 -21.55
N LEU A 354 -23.42 -1.36 -21.68
CA LEU A 354 -22.88 -1.90 -22.94
C LEU A 354 -23.29 -3.37 -23.08
N HIS A 355 -23.91 -3.73 -24.21
CA HIS A 355 -24.51 -5.05 -24.42
C HIS A 355 -23.54 -6.23 -24.51
N ASN A 356 -22.22 -5.98 -24.61
CA ASN A 356 -21.20 -7.02 -24.75
C ASN A 356 -20.15 -6.86 -23.63
N GLY A 357 -20.27 -7.65 -22.56
CA GLY A 357 -19.38 -7.64 -21.38
C GLY A 357 -17.99 -8.25 -21.60
N TYR A 358 -17.37 -7.98 -22.76
CA TYR A 358 -16.06 -8.53 -23.14
C TYR A 358 -15.07 -7.39 -23.42
N TRP A 359 -13.92 -7.43 -22.73
CA TRP A 359 -12.78 -6.55 -22.96
C TRP A 359 -11.77 -7.24 -23.86
N ASP A 360 -12.09 -7.33 -25.16
CA ASP A 360 -11.20 -7.95 -26.16
C ASP A 360 -9.94 -7.09 -26.37
N PRO A 361 -8.74 -7.58 -26.02
CA PRO A 361 -7.49 -6.84 -26.17
C PRO A 361 -7.25 -6.33 -27.59
N GLU A 362 -7.75 -7.02 -28.63
CA GLU A 362 -7.62 -6.58 -30.01
C GLU A 362 -8.36 -5.26 -30.30
N GLN A 363 -9.50 -5.04 -29.63
CA GLN A 363 -10.32 -3.84 -29.79
C GLN A 363 -9.83 -2.68 -28.92
N TYR A 364 -9.23 -2.98 -27.77
CA TYR A 364 -8.91 -1.98 -26.75
C TYR A 364 -7.42 -1.64 -26.63
N ILE A 365 -6.51 -2.42 -27.19
CA ILE A 365 -5.07 -2.10 -27.24
C ILE A 365 -4.65 -1.84 -28.69
N ASN A 366 -4.27 -0.59 -28.98
CA ASN A 366 -3.82 -0.15 -30.30
C ASN A 366 -4.71 -0.65 -31.44
N ASN A 367 -6.01 -0.35 -31.31
CA ASN A 367 -6.98 -0.64 -32.34
C ASN A 367 -6.52 -0.05 -33.69
N PRO A 368 -6.46 -0.84 -34.77
CA PRO A 368 -6.02 -0.36 -36.09
C PRO A 368 -6.81 0.82 -36.65
N MET A 369 -8.03 1.07 -36.16
CA MET A 369 -8.83 2.25 -36.53
C MET A 369 -8.18 3.58 -36.15
N TYR A 370 -7.26 3.58 -35.18
CA TYR A 370 -6.53 4.79 -34.80
C TYR A 370 -5.32 5.01 -35.71
N PRO A 371 -5.09 6.25 -36.18
CA PRO A 371 -4.04 6.56 -37.14
C PRO A 371 -2.64 6.37 -36.53
N ALA A 372 -1.71 5.90 -37.36
CA ALA A 372 -0.28 5.94 -37.03
C ALA A 372 0.24 7.39 -37.00
N LEU A 373 1.29 7.62 -36.22
CA LEU A 373 2.01 8.89 -36.18
C LEU A 373 2.57 9.19 -37.56
N ARG A 374 2.23 10.37 -38.09
CA ARG A 374 2.74 10.87 -39.37
C ARG A 374 3.96 11.79 -39.20
N SER A 375 4.27 12.16 -37.96
CA SER A 375 5.36 13.06 -37.59
C SER A 375 6.50 12.29 -36.92
N ASN A 376 7.63 12.96 -36.68
CA ASN A 376 8.74 12.41 -35.90
C ASN A 376 8.25 11.91 -34.53
N PRO A 377 8.38 10.61 -34.20
CA PRO A 377 7.86 10.05 -32.96
C PRO A 377 8.59 10.59 -31.72
N PHE A 378 9.89 10.89 -31.82
CA PHE A 378 10.67 11.46 -30.71
C PHE A 378 10.27 12.90 -30.42
N ALA A 379 9.97 13.68 -31.45
CA ALA A 379 9.47 15.05 -31.28
C ALA A 379 8.07 15.05 -30.66
N TYR A 380 7.24 14.07 -31.03
CA TYR A 380 5.91 13.88 -30.46
C TYR A 380 5.99 13.51 -28.97
N ILE A 381 6.82 12.55 -28.59
CA ILE A 381 7.01 12.19 -27.16
C ILE A 381 7.56 13.39 -26.37
N ALA A 382 8.57 14.10 -26.90
CA ALA A 382 9.10 15.29 -26.24
C ALA A 382 8.00 16.34 -25.98
N GLN A 383 7.06 16.50 -26.93
CA GLN A 383 5.90 17.37 -26.74
C GLN A 383 4.93 16.86 -25.67
N GLN A 384 4.66 15.55 -25.62
CA GLN A 384 3.80 14.94 -24.60
C GLN A 384 4.41 15.05 -23.19
N ILE A 385 5.71 14.77 -23.05
CA ILE A 385 6.45 14.96 -21.78
C ILE A 385 6.36 16.42 -21.32
N ARG A 386 6.61 17.37 -22.23
CA ARG A 386 6.48 18.81 -21.91
C ARG A 386 5.06 19.17 -21.48
N ALA A 387 4.03 18.67 -22.17
CA ALA A 387 2.64 18.92 -21.83
C ALA A 387 2.27 18.35 -20.45
N ARG A 388 2.78 17.16 -20.11
CA ARG A 388 2.62 16.55 -18.78
C ARG A 388 3.29 17.38 -17.70
N ILE A 389 4.53 17.82 -17.91
CA ILE A 389 5.26 18.69 -16.98
C ILE A 389 4.51 20.02 -16.76
N ALA A 390 3.98 20.63 -17.82
CA ALA A 390 3.18 21.85 -17.73
C ALA A 390 1.87 21.64 -16.97
N LYS A 391 1.22 20.48 -17.12
CA LYS A 391 0.01 20.13 -16.35
C LYS A 391 0.31 19.94 -14.86
N LEU A 392 1.46 19.35 -14.51
CA LEU A 392 1.91 19.26 -13.11
C LEU A 392 2.09 20.67 -12.52
N ALA A 393 2.80 21.57 -13.22
CA ALA A 393 2.97 22.96 -12.79
C ALA A 393 1.65 23.76 -12.66
N ALA A 394 0.59 23.39 -13.40
CA ALA A 394 -0.70 24.07 -13.32
C ALA A 394 -1.58 23.57 -12.16
N LYS A 395 -1.36 22.35 -11.64
CA LYS A 395 -2.13 21.79 -10.52
C LYS A 395 -1.81 22.48 -9.19
N THR A 396 -0.66 23.11 -9.06
CA THR A 396 -0.24 23.88 -7.87
C THR A 396 -1.12 25.11 -7.58
N ILE A 397 -2.01 25.54 -8.49
CA ILE A 397 -2.73 26.82 -8.40
C ILE A 397 -4.21 26.69 -7.96
N VAL A 398 -4.76 25.48 -7.73
CA VAL A 398 -6.20 25.35 -7.42
C VAL A 398 -6.49 24.46 -6.20
N SER A 399 -7.07 25.08 -5.15
CA SER A 399 -7.81 24.53 -3.98
C SER A 399 -7.16 24.83 -2.61
N PRO A 400 -7.77 25.64 -1.72
CA PRO A 400 -7.28 25.89 -0.36
C PRO A 400 -7.40 24.69 0.59
N LEU A 401 -7.88 23.53 0.11
CA LEU A 401 -8.09 22.30 0.89
C LEU A 401 -7.03 21.22 0.62
N ASP A 402 -6.06 21.48 -0.28
CA ASP A 402 -5.03 20.52 -0.71
C ASP A 402 -3.62 20.80 -0.15
N THR A 403 -3.49 21.73 0.80
CA THR A 403 -2.22 22.39 1.15
C THR A 403 -1.28 21.64 2.11
N LEU A 404 -1.34 20.31 2.25
CA LEU A 404 -0.38 19.60 3.14
C LEU A 404 0.21 18.29 2.58
N LYS A 405 -0.11 17.91 1.34
CA LYS A 405 0.53 16.76 0.68
C LYS A 405 0.81 16.92 -0.82
N ALA A 406 0.46 18.05 -1.44
CA ALA A 406 0.52 18.18 -2.89
C ALA A 406 1.79 18.89 -3.42
N ASP A 407 2.44 19.78 -2.67
CA ASP A 407 3.34 20.74 -3.34
C ASP A 407 4.82 20.27 -3.47
N THR A 408 5.25 19.19 -2.81
CA THR A 408 6.68 18.82 -2.75
C THR A 408 7.12 17.68 -3.69
N LEU A 409 6.18 17.00 -4.34
CA LEU A 409 6.48 15.86 -5.22
C LEU A 409 6.55 16.23 -6.70
N ASP A 410 6.02 17.40 -7.07
CA ASP A 410 5.94 17.83 -8.46
C ASP A 410 7.31 18.14 -9.04
N ALA A 411 8.21 18.78 -8.29
CA ALA A 411 9.57 19.07 -8.75
C ALA A 411 10.34 17.80 -9.12
N LEU A 412 10.20 16.75 -8.31
CA LEU A 412 10.85 15.47 -8.57
C LEU A 412 10.18 14.68 -9.70
N GLU A 413 8.85 14.67 -9.78
CA GLU A 413 8.15 14.03 -10.90
C GLU A 413 8.53 14.72 -12.24
N LYS A 414 8.57 16.06 -12.25
CA LYS A 414 9.05 16.86 -13.39
C LYS A 414 10.50 16.49 -13.76
N ALA A 415 11.39 16.32 -12.78
CA ALA A 415 12.79 15.93 -13.00
C ALA A 415 12.92 14.52 -13.59
N CYS A 416 12.20 13.54 -13.02
CA CYS A 416 12.18 12.16 -13.51
C CYS A 416 11.67 12.08 -14.96
N LEU A 417 10.60 12.82 -15.28
CA LEU A 417 10.06 12.89 -16.65
C LEU A 417 11.05 13.52 -17.63
N LEU A 418 11.80 14.53 -17.20
CA LEU A 418 12.82 15.18 -18.02
C LEU A 418 14.05 14.28 -18.23
N ALA A 419 14.43 13.49 -17.21
CA ALA A 419 15.64 12.68 -17.22
C ALA A 419 15.53 11.36 -18.03
N ILE A 420 14.35 11.03 -18.57
CA ILE A 420 14.08 9.80 -19.34
C ILE A 420 15.13 9.52 -20.44
N PRO A 421 15.55 10.48 -21.29
CA PRO A 421 16.53 10.23 -22.36
C PRO A 421 17.96 10.10 -21.83
N VAL A 422 18.23 10.64 -20.63
CA VAL A 422 19.55 10.70 -20.00
C VAL A 422 19.95 9.32 -19.48
N ALA A 423 19.01 8.63 -18.84
CA ALA A 423 19.21 7.30 -18.26
C ALA A 423 19.81 6.29 -19.25
N LEU A 424 19.34 6.35 -20.51
CA LEU A 424 19.74 5.44 -21.59
C LEU A 424 21.02 5.88 -22.32
N THR A 425 21.41 7.16 -22.24
CA THR A 425 22.54 7.69 -23.02
C THR A 425 23.86 7.70 -22.27
N MET A 426 23.84 7.79 -20.94
CA MET A 426 25.04 7.90 -20.11
C MET A 426 25.25 6.75 -19.12
N GLY A 427 24.33 5.79 -19.05
CA GLY A 427 24.35 4.72 -18.05
C GLY A 427 23.54 5.09 -16.79
N THR A 428 23.02 4.07 -16.14
CA THR A 428 21.94 4.19 -15.16
C THR A 428 22.35 4.79 -13.80
N ALA A 429 23.64 4.75 -13.44
CA ALA A 429 24.15 5.34 -12.21
C ALA A 429 23.96 6.87 -12.14
N LEU A 430 24.02 7.55 -13.29
CA LEU A 430 23.89 9.01 -13.37
C LEU A 430 22.43 9.48 -13.24
N LEU A 431 21.43 8.63 -13.54
CA LEU A 431 20.01 8.95 -13.30
C LEU A 431 19.69 9.02 -11.80
N ALA A 432 20.32 8.15 -11.01
CA ALA A 432 20.19 8.19 -9.55
C ALA A 432 20.79 9.49 -8.99
N GLU A 433 21.95 9.93 -9.48
CA GLU A 433 22.55 11.22 -9.08
C GLU A 433 21.73 12.43 -9.58
N PHE A 434 21.05 12.30 -10.72
CA PHE A 434 20.26 13.36 -11.34
C PHE A 434 18.88 13.56 -10.69
N CYS A 435 18.25 12.47 -10.22
CA CYS A 435 16.91 12.50 -9.62
C CYS A 435 16.90 12.30 -8.09
N PHE A 436 17.91 11.65 -7.50
CA PHE A 436 17.93 11.36 -6.07
C PHE A 436 19.02 12.11 -5.34
N VAL A 437 18.58 12.96 -4.43
CA VAL A 437 19.49 13.48 -3.41
C VAL A 437 19.79 12.36 -2.41
N THR A 438 21.06 12.33 -2.06
CA THR A 438 21.73 11.29 -1.30
C THR A 438 21.32 11.34 0.17
N SER A 439 20.63 10.27 0.60
CA SER A 439 20.64 9.69 1.96
C SER A 439 19.59 10.10 3.02
N GLY A 440 18.55 10.88 2.71
CA GLY A 440 17.50 11.24 3.69
C GLY A 440 16.06 10.79 3.41
N LEU A 441 15.70 10.40 2.18
CA LEU A 441 14.32 10.10 1.76
C LEU A 441 14.23 8.80 0.94
N THR A 442 13.67 7.74 1.51
CA THR A 442 13.52 6.40 0.88
C THR A 442 12.32 6.27 -0.07
N GLY A 443 11.74 7.38 -0.53
CA GLY A 443 10.36 7.37 -1.05
C GLY A 443 10.13 7.46 -2.55
N MET A 444 11.14 7.68 -3.42
CA MET A 444 10.82 8.34 -4.70
C MET A 444 11.54 7.86 -5.97
N ALA A 445 11.32 6.62 -6.41
CA ALA A 445 11.04 6.33 -7.82
C ALA A 445 10.36 4.96 -7.92
N ILE A 446 9.95 4.57 -9.14
CA ILE A 446 9.51 3.21 -9.53
C ILE A 446 10.32 2.18 -8.73
N GLY A 447 9.77 1.09 -8.19
CA GLY A 447 10.54 0.10 -7.41
C GLY A 447 10.84 0.44 -5.94
N ALA A 448 10.56 1.65 -5.45
CA ALA A 448 10.76 2.01 -4.03
C ALA A 448 9.97 1.10 -3.08
N ASP A 449 8.80 0.64 -3.52
CA ASP A 449 7.95 -0.28 -2.78
C ASP A 449 8.59 -1.67 -2.62
N ASP A 450 9.47 -2.08 -3.54
CA ASP A 450 10.21 -3.34 -3.45
C ASP A 450 11.48 -3.18 -2.59
N VAL A 451 12.08 -1.98 -2.53
CA VAL A 451 13.27 -1.69 -1.70
C VAL A 451 12.87 -1.51 -0.24
N ILE A 452 11.70 -0.93 0.00
CA ILE A 452 11.07 -0.85 1.31
C ILE A 452 10.60 -2.24 1.80
N LYS A 453 10.34 -3.18 0.87
CA LYS A 453 9.90 -4.57 1.17
C LYS A 453 11.01 -5.62 1.06
N ASP A 454 12.27 -5.20 0.94
CA ASP A 454 13.47 -6.05 0.87
C ASP A 454 13.36 -7.19 -0.18
N LYS A 455 12.67 -6.93 -1.30
CA LYS A 455 12.51 -7.93 -2.38
C LYS A 455 13.81 -8.08 -3.18
N PRO A 456 14.16 -9.28 -3.65
CA PRO A 456 15.31 -9.45 -4.53
C PRO A 456 15.13 -8.60 -5.81
N HIS A 457 16.20 -7.92 -6.23
CA HIS A 457 16.24 -7.02 -7.41
C HIS A 457 15.43 -5.72 -7.28
N ALA A 458 15.09 -5.30 -6.06
CA ALA A 458 14.30 -4.09 -5.84
C ALA A 458 14.99 -2.79 -6.27
N VAL A 459 16.27 -2.61 -5.94
CA VAL A 459 17.08 -1.46 -6.39
C VAL A 459 17.23 -1.49 -7.91
N GLU A 460 17.30 -2.68 -8.50
CA GLU A 460 17.29 -2.87 -9.95
C GLU A 460 15.92 -2.49 -10.56
N ARG A 461 14.78 -2.77 -9.93
CA ARG A 461 13.47 -2.27 -10.41
C ARG A 461 13.31 -0.76 -10.23
N ILE A 462 14.05 -0.16 -9.30
CA ILE A 462 14.14 1.31 -9.16
C ILE A 462 14.91 1.97 -10.28
N VAL A 463 16.04 1.38 -10.60
CA VAL A 463 16.98 1.97 -11.53
C VAL A 463 16.74 1.47 -12.97
N PHE A 464 16.07 0.34 -13.15
CA PHE A 464 15.91 -0.38 -14.41
C PHE A 464 14.44 -0.62 -14.80
N GLY A 465 13.46 -0.27 -13.94
CA GLY A 465 12.01 -0.40 -14.20
C GLY A 465 11.44 -1.82 -14.05
N ALA A 466 10.15 -1.92 -13.67
CA ALA A 466 9.46 -3.21 -13.46
C ALA A 466 9.06 -3.92 -14.78
N LEU A 467 9.33 -3.29 -15.93
CA LEU A 467 8.89 -3.70 -17.25
C LEU A 467 10.11 -3.95 -18.19
N ASN A 468 11.18 -4.59 -17.71
CA ASN A 468 12.35 -4.92 -18.55
C ASN A 468 12.12 -6.08 -19.53
N ALA A 469 12.90 -6.14 -20.61
CA ALA A 469 12.90 -7.26 -21.54
C ALA A 469 13.18 -8.61 -20.85
N LEU A 470 12.55 -9.68 -21.35
CA LEU A 470 12.71 -11.03 -20.79
C LEU A 470 14.13 -11.57 -21.07
N PRO A 471 14.70 -12.39 -20.16
CA PRO A 471 16.02 -12.97 -20.34
C PRO A 471 16.08 -13.96 -21.52
N VAL A 472 17.25 -14.06 -22.15
CA VAL A 472 17.51 -14.92 -23.32
C VAL A 472 17.67 -16.39 -22.91
N VAL A 473 17.05 -17.31 -23.66
CA VAL A 473 17.20 -18.75 -23.44
C VAL A 473 18.25 -19.35 -24.40
N ILE A 474 19.36 -19.85 -23.86
CA ILE A 474 20.45 -20.46 -24.66
C ILE A 474 20.31 -21.99 -24.64
N HIS A 475 20.22 -22.60 -25.82
CA HIS A 475 20.10 -24.05 -25.99
C HIS A 475 21.44 -24.68 -26.37
N GLY A 476 21.83 -25.75 -25.64
CA GLY A 476 23.06 -26.53 -25.92
C GLY A 476 24.23 -26.31 -24.95
N ILE A 477 24.01 -25.63 -23.82
CA ILE A 477 25.02 -25.40 -22.77
C ILE A 477 24.52 -26.01 -21.46
N SER A 478 25.38 -26.72 -20.72
CA SER A 478 25.04 -27.26 -19.40
C SER A 478 24.78 -26.12 -18.40
N LYS A 479 23.81 -26.30 -17.49
CA LYS A 479 23.46 -25.32 -16.44
C LYS A 479 24.74 -24.91 -15.68
N GLY A 480 25.15 -23.64 -15.79
CA GLY A 480 26.28 -23.10 -15.02
C GLY A 480 27.18 -22.07 -15.72
N VAL A 481 26.98 -21.74 -17.00
CA VAL A 481 27.78 -20.69 -17.67
C VAL A 481 27.14 -19.32 -17.44
N SER A 482 27.87 -18.44 -16.75
CA SER A 482 27.36 -17.14 -16.26
C SER A 482 27.79 -15.93 -17.11
N ASN A 483 28.50 -16.11 -18.22
CA ASN A 483 28.97 -14.99 -19.04
C ASN A 483 28.65 -15.16 -20.54
N LEU A 484 27.71 -14.35 -21.06
CA LEU A 484 27.26 -14.39 -22.46
C LEU A 484 28.32 -13.88 -23.45
N GLU A 485 29.19 -12.95 -23.04
CA GLU A 485 30.24 -12.39 -23.93
C GLU A 485 31.26 -13.45 -24.34
N ALA A 486 31.63 -14.35 -23.42
CA ALA A 486 32.54 -15.46 -23.70
C ALA A 486 31.93 -16.51 -24.64
N LEU A 487 30.60 -16.57 -24.74
CA LEU A 487 29.87 -17.48 -25.61
C LEU A 487 29.56 -16.86 -26.98
N ARG A 488 29.68 -15.53 -27.13
CA ARG A 488 29.37 -14.79 -28.36
C ARG A 488 29.96 -15.38 -29.65
N PRO A 489 31.22 -15.89 -29.67
CA PRO A 489 31.80 -16.47 -30.89
C PRO A 489 31.18 -17.82 -31.31
N VAL A 490 30.52 -18.53 -30.39
CA VAL A 490 30.00 -19.89 -30.60
C VAL A 490 28.46 -19.94 -30.69
N LEU A 491 27.80 -18.81 -30.47
CA LEU A 491 26.35 -18.66 -30.56
C LEU A 491 25.89 -18.28 -31.98
N GLY A 492 24.77 -18.85 -32.41
CA GLY A 492 24.09 -18.48 -33.63
C GLY A 492 23.23 -17.22 -33.49
N PRO A 493 22.53 -16.80 -34.56
CA PRO A 493 21.64 -15.65 -34.50
C PRO A 493 20.48 -15.91 -33.52
N ALA A 494 20.06 -14.86 -32.82
CA ALA A 494 18.87 -14.90 -31.96
C ALA A 494 17.60 -15.06 -32.81
N THR A 495 16.72 -15.97 -32.40
CA THR A 495 15.42 -16.22 -33.02
C THR A 495 14.29 -16.21 -31.99
N ARG A 496 13.10 -15.77 -32.38
CA ARG A 496 11.90 -15.85 -31.52
C ARG A 496 11.14 -17.15 -31.71
N ALA A 497 10.72 -17.74 -30.60
CA ALA A 497 9.80 -18.88 -30.57
C ALA A 497 8.32 -18.42 -30.61
N GLU A 498 7.38 -19.37 -30.73
CA GLU A 498 5.92 -19.14 -30.85
C GLU A 498 5.27 -18.43 -29.65
N GLU A 499 6.00 -18.22 -28.54
CA GLU A 499 5.50 -17.53 -27.33
C GLU A 499 6.21 -16.18 -27.06
N GLY A 500 6.97 -15.67 -28.03
CA GLY A 500 7.68 -14.39 -27.92
C GLY A 500 8.98 -14.46 -27.10
N GLN A 501 9.39 -15.63 -26.60
CA GLN A 501 10.69 -15.84 -25.96
C GLN A 501 11.83 -15.84 -26.99
N ILE A 502 12.96 -15.22 -26.63
CA ILE A 502 14.15 -15.17 -27.48
C ILE A 502 15.05 -16.35 -27.16
N SER A 503 15.44 -17.07 -28.21
CA SER A 503 16.28 -18.25 -28.12
C SER A 503 17.54 -18.12 -28.98
N VAL A 504 18.63 -18.69 -28.50
CA VAL A 504 19.90 -18.75 -29.23
C VAL A 504 20.43 -20.20 -29.20
N ARG A 505 20.97 -20.68 -30.33
CA ARG A 505 21.55 -22.03 -30.45
C ARG A 505 23.07 -21.96 -30.54
N VAL A 506 23.77 -22.89 -29.91
CA VAL A 506 25.24 -23.06 -30.05
C VAL A 506 25.55 -23.74 -31.38
N ILE A 507 26.48 -23.18 -32.17
CA ILE A 507 26.82 -23.67 -33.52
C ILE A 507 27.99 -24.68 -33.49
N GLN A 508 28.84 -24.69 -32.45
CA GLN A 508 29.95 -25.65 -32.31
C GLN A 508 29.95 -26.36 -30.96
N GLY A 509 29.86 -27.70 -30.99
CA GLY A 509 29.94 -28.54 -29.80
C GLY A 509 31.38 -28.77 -29.36
N HIS A 510 31.70 -28.52 -28.10
CA HIS A 510 32.96 -29.01 -27.54
C HIS A 510 32.82 -30.47 -27.10
N ALA A 511 33.58 -31.32 -27.80
CA ALA A 511 33.89 -32.67 -27.42
C ALA A 511 34.58 -32.71 -26.04
N SER A 512 34.26 -33.74 -25.28
CA SER A 512 34.93 -34.15 -24.05
C SER A 512 36.45 -34.24 -24.22
N ALA A 513 37.22 -33.57 -23.36
CA ALA A 513 38.64 -33.82 -23.22
C ALA A 513 39.02 -33.91 -21.72
N GLN A 514 39.43 -35.12 -21.32
CA GLN A 514 40.24 -35.36 -20.12
C GLN A 514 41.66 -34.79 -20.33
N ALA A 515 42.26 -34.19 -19.31
CA ALA A 515 43.71 -34.11 -19.08
C ALA A 515 43.94 -33.67 -17.63
N GLU A 516 44.34 -34.58 -16.75
CA GLU A 516 45.73 -34.79 -16.30
C GLU A 516 46.28 -33.70 -15.36
N THR A 517 46.44 -34.11 -14.11
CA THR A 517 47.20 -33.45 -13.05
C THR A 517 48.70 -33.60 -13.26
N ARG A 518 49.47 -32.49 -13.25
CA ARG A 518 50.76 -32.34 -12.54
C ARG A 518 51.24 -30.88 -12.54
N PRO A 519 52.13 -30.49 -11.60
CA PRO A 519 52.07 -29.21 -10.90
C PRO A 519 52.97 -28.15 -11.53
N LEU A 520 52.55 -26.88 -11.45
CA LEU A 520 53.42 -25.74 -11.71
C LEU A 520 53.76 -25.04 -10.38
N VAL A 521 55.07 -24.98 -10.16
CA VAL A 521 55.80 -24.32 -9.09
C VAL A 521 55.34 -22.87 -8.94
N ALA A 522 55.15 -22.45 -7.70
CA ALA A 522 54.86 -21.07 -7.34
C ALA A 522 56.06 -20.18 -7.69
N THR A 523 55.96 -19.43 -8.79
CA THR A 523 56.76 -18.23 -8.98
C THR A 523 56.26 -17.17 -7.99
N ALA A 524 57.19 -16.67 -7.19
CA ALA A 524 56.93 -15.70 -6.13
C ALA A 524 56.26 -14.44 -6.70
N ALA A 525 55.07 -14.11 -6.17
CA ALA A 525 54.36 -12.89 -6.51
C ALA A 525 55.19 -11.64 -6.14
N PRO A 526 55.03 -10.51 -6.86
CA PRO A 526 55.67 -9.24 -6.53
C PRO A 526 55.42 -8.87 -5.06
N SER A 527 56.48 -8.43 -4.37
CA SER A 527 56.44 -8.19 -2.93
C SER A 527 55.36 -7.16 -2.56
N GLY A 528 54.30 -7.63 -1.91
CA GLY A 528 53.19 -6.81 -1.43
C GLY A 528 51.82 -7.27 -1.90
N LEU A 529 51.74 -8.19 -2.88
CA LEU A 529 50.49 -8.82 -3.30
C LEU A 529 50.21 -10.12 -2.53
N GLN A 530 48.94 -10.41 -2.34
CA GLN A 530 48.40 -11.63 -1.76
C GLN A 530 47.35 -12.22 -2.71
N THR A 531 47.26 -13.54 -2.75
CA THR A 531 46.24 -14.23 -3.51
C THR A 531 44.99 -14.40 -2.64
N ILE A 532 43.84 -13.96 -3.13
CA ILE A 532 42.56 -14.13 -2.45
C ILE A 532 41.59 -14.95 -3.32
N LYS A 533 40.75 -15.76 -2.69
CA LYS A 533 39.70 -16.54 -3.37
C LYS A 533 38.32 -15.99 -3.02
N LEU A 534 37.55 -15.64 -4.03
CA LEU A 534 36.20 -15.09 -3.92
C LEU A 534 35.24 -15.91 -4.78
N GLN A 535 34.22 -16.52 -4.16
CA GLN A 535 33.21 -17.34 -4.86
C GLN A 535 33.81 -18.38 -5.83
N GLY A 536 34.93 -19.00 -5.45
CA GLY A 536 35.61 -20.02 -6.24
C GLY A 536 36.60 -19.49 -7.30
N GLN A 537 36.62 -18.17 -7.57
CA GLN A 537 37.59 -17.52 -8.46
C GLN A 537 38.79 -16.99 -7.67
N THR A 538 39.97 -16.95 -8.31
CA THR A 538 41.23 -16.54 -7.67
C THR A 538 41.68 -15.19 -8.21
N PHE A 539 41.96 -14.25 -7.32
CA PHE A 539 42.40 -12.89 -7.63
C PHE A 539 43.71 -12.57 -6.90
N LEU A 540 44.44 -11.59 -7.41
CA LEU A 540 45.59 -10.98 -6.74
C LEU A 540 45.16 -9.62 -6.17
N SER A 541 45.60 -9.29 -4.96
CA SER A 541 45.31 -7.99 -4.32
C SER A 541 46.50 -7.57 -3.47
N TYR A 542 46.67 -6.28 -3.18
CA TYR A 542 47.68 -5.82 -2.23
C TYR A 542 47.39 -6.30 -0.79
N LYS A 543 48.42 -6.42 0.05
CA LYS A 543 48.31 -6.83 1.46
C LYS A 543 47.73 -5.74 2.37
N LYS A 544 47.76 -4.48 1.91
CA LYS A 544 47.12 -3.34 2.57
C LYS A 544 46.02 -2.80 1.64
N PRO A 545 44.88 -2.36 2.20
CA PRO A 545 43.84 -1.73 1.40
C PRO A 545 44.30 -0.35 0.91
N ASN A 546 43.60 0.20 -0.06
CA ASN A 546 43.74 1.60 -0.46
C ASN A 546 43.17 2.55 0.61
N ASP A 547 43.28 3.86 0.36
CA ASP A 547 42.87 4.90 1.32
C ASP A 547 41.37 4.88 1.68
N TRP A 548 40.56 4.18 0.89
CA TRP A 548 39.13 3.97 1.12
C TRP A 548 38.81 2.61 1.80
N GLY A 549 39.83 1.87 2.25
CA GLY A 549 39.64 0.60 2.95
C GLY A 549 39.37 -0.61 2.04
N PHE A 550 39.53 -0.46 0.72
CA PHE A 550 39.26 -1.49 -0.27
C PHE A 550 40.53 -2.16 -0.81
N PHE A 551 40.40 -3.44 -1.13
CA PHE A 551 41.43 -4.28 -1.72
C PHE A 551 41.14 -4.47 -3.21
N GLU A 552 41.86 -3.76 -4.07
CA GLU A 552 41.67 -3.86 -5.52
C GLU A 552 42.09 -5.25 -6.05
N LEU A 553 41.28 -5.80 -6.95
CA LEU A 553 41.46 -7.14 -7.49
C LEU A 553 42.09 -7.07 -8.88
N PHE A 554 43.19 -7.82 -9.02
CA PHE A 554 43.94 -7.99 -10.25
C PHE A 554 43.87 -9.44 -10.71
N VAL A 555 44.01 -9.64 -12.01
CA VAL A 555 44.19 -10.95 -12.64
C VAL A 555 45.47 -10.90 -13.50
N ASN A 556 46.06 -12.06 -13.77
CA ASN A 556 47.16 -12.11 -14.73
C ASN A 556 46.59 -11.90 -16.13
N ASN A 557 47.24 -11.05 -16.93
CA ASN A 557 46.87 -10.79 -18.30
C ASN A 557 46.90 -12.12 -19.09
N PRO A 558 45.79 -12.52 -19.74
CA PRO A 558 45.71 -13.79 -20.47
C PRO A 558 46.74 -13.92 -21.61
N GLU A 559 47.12 -12.80 -22.23
CA GLU A 559 48.09 -12.76 -23.34
C GLU A 559 49.54 -12.53 -22.87
N ALA A 560 49.73 -12.11 -21.61
CA ALA A 560 51.04 -11.88 -20.99
C ALA A 560 51.00 -12.25 -19.48
N PRO A 561 51.14 -13.54 -19.11
CA PRO A 561 50.86 -14.04 -17.76
C PRO A 561 51.73 -13.44 -16.62
N GLU A 562 52.81 -12.76 -16.99
CA GLU A 562 53.75 -12.07 -16.11
C GLU A 562 53.27 -10.65 -15.73
N GLN A 563 52.24 -10.12 -16.41
CA GLN A 563 51.67 -8.79 -16.18
C GLN A 563 50.31 -8.88 -15.49
N ILE A 564 50.13 -8.11 -14.42
CA ILE A 564 48.84 -8.00 -13.71
C ILE A 564 47.96 -6.94 -14.37
N GLN A 565 46.68 -7.26 -14.58
CA GLN A 565 45.66 -6.38 -15.12
C GLN A 565 44.60 -6.12 -14.04
N SER A 566 44.27 -4.84 -13.81
CA SER A 566 43.18 -4.48 -12.89
C SER A 566 41.85 -4.95 -13.48
N THR A 567 41.02 -5.54 -12.62
CA THR A 567 39.68 -5.98 -13.00
C THR A 567 38.64 -4.87 -12.83
N GLY A 568 39.01 -3.72 -12.25
CA GLY A 568 38.07 -2.69 -11.81
C GLY A 568 37.17 -3.12 -10.64
N LEU A 569 37.48 -4.27 -10.01
CA LEU A 569 36.73 -4.83 -8.89
C LEU A 569 37.49 -4.63 -7.59
N TYR A 570 36.74 -4.45 -6.52
CA TYR A 570 37.28 -4.29 -5.19
C TYR A 570 36.76 -5.40 -4.28
N ALA A 571 37.53 -5.73 -3.25
CA ALA A 571 37.13 -6.61 -2.17
C ALA A 571 37.31 -5.91 -0.83
N ILE A 572 36.62 -6.42 0.17
CA ILE A 572 36.80 -6.06 1.57
C ILE A 572 36.95 -7.34 2.39
N GLN A 573 37.66 -7.20 3.50
CA GLN A 573 37.81 -8.25 4.48
C GLN A 573 36.86 -7.95 5.63
N SER A 574 35.81 -8.77 5.79
CA SER A 574 34.81 -8.57 6.84
C SER A 574 35.38 -8.86 8.23
N ALA A 575 34.67 -8.44 9.30
CA ALA A 575 35.14 -8.59 10.69
C ALA A 575 35.35 -10.05 11.14
N ASP A 576 34.78 -11.01 10.41
CA ASP A 576 35.00 -12.46 10.50
C ASP A 576 36.27 -12.93 9.74
N GLN A 577 37.11 -12.00 9.26
CA GLN A 577 38.30 -12.19 8.41
C GLN A 577 38.04 -12.82 7.04
N GLN A 578 36.79 -12.95 6.61
CA GLN A 578 36.44 -13.52 5.30
C GLN A 578 36.52 -12.46 4.19
N TRP A 579 36.95 -12.88 2.99
CA TRP A 579 37.05 -12.01 1.82
C TRP A 579 35.70 -11.95 1.10
N ARG A 580 35.24 -10.74 0.78
CA ARG A 580 33.98 -10.50 0.06
C ARG A 580 34.18 -9.44 -1.01
N ARG A 581 33.51 -9.58 -2.15
CA ARG A 581 33.58 -8.61 -3.26
C ARG A 581 32.78 -7.36 -2.84
N ALA A 582 33.40 -6.20 -2.93
CA ALA A 582 32.73 -4.94 -2.67
C ALA A 582 31.65 -4.72 -3.75
N GLY A 583 30.43 -4.36 -3.35
CA GLY A 583 29.30 -4.12 -4.26
C GLY A 583 28.30 -5.28 -4.46
N LEU A 584 28.46 -6.42 -3.79
CA LEU A 584 27.42 -7.46 -3.69
C LEU A 584 27.23 -7.90 -2.22
N THR A 585 26.00 -8.33 -1.91
CA THR A 585 25.49 -8.63 -0.55
C THR A 585 26.51 -9.29 0.37
N GLY A 586 26.84 -8.59 1.47
CA GLY A 586 27.47 -9.19 2.64
C GLY A 586 28.82 -8.62 3.09
N GLY A 587 29.37 -7.57 2.50
CA GLY A 587 30.53 -6.86 3.06
C GLY A 587 30.19 -5.40 3.38
N GLY A 588 30.17 -5.02 4.67
CA GLY A 588 29.78 -3.67 5.16
C GLY A 588 30.91 -2.63 5.03
N ALA A 589 30.69 -1.32 5.21
CA ALA A 589 29.68 -0.56 5.95
C ALA A 589 28.97 0.43 5.00
N PHE A 590 27.68 0.74 5.12
CA PHE A 590 26.99 1.44 6.20
C PHE A 590 25.52 1.00 6.28
N ARG A 591 24.89 1.21 7.44
CA ARG A 591 23.46 1.03 7.80
C ARG A 591 23.16 -0.24 8.61
N ASN A 592 23.39 -0.16 9.92
CA ASN A 592 22.69 -0.98 10.90
C ASN A 592 22.37 -0.13 12.13
N ALA A 593 21.09 0.20 12.29
CA ALA A 593 20.47 0.52 13.58
C ALA A 593 18.99 0.07 13.57
N TRP A 594 18.24 0.41 12.50
CA TRP A 594 16.80 0.12 12.45
C TRP A 594 16.39 -1.22 11.82
N GLN A 595 17.32 -1.94 11.19
CA GLN A 595 17.09 -3.33 10.76
C GLN A 595 17.24 -4.37 11.89
N ARG A 596 17.67 -3.97 13.10
CA ARG A 596 17.70 -4.88 14.26
C ARG A 596 16.36 -5.02 14.99
N VAL A 597 15.40 -4.12 14.78
CA VAL A 597 14.08 -4.23 15.42
C VAL A 597 13.03 -4.86 14.50
N TYR A 598 13.10 -4.66 13.18
CA TYR A 598 12.11 -5.23 12.25
C TYR A 598 12.40 -6.67 11.78
N LYS A 599 13.60 -7.19 12.02
CA LYS A 599 13.89 -8.62 11.80
C LYS A 599 13.30 -9.56 12.86
N LEU A 600 12.53 -9.03 13.83
CA LEU A 600 11.92 -9.84 14.88
C LEU A 600 10.45 -10.19 14.64
N PHE A 601 9.65 -9.43 13.87
CA PHE A 601 8.24 -9.80 13.58
C PHE A 601 7.75 -9.35 12.19
N GLY A 602 7.80 -10.29 11.22
CA GLY A 602 6.83 -10.38 10.12
C GLY A 602 7.15 -9.71 8.77
N GLY A 603 7.85 -10.42 7.88
CA GLY A 603 7.92 -10.12 6.44
C GLY A 603 7.19 -11.17 5.59
N SER A 604 6.63 -10.77 4.44
CA SER A 604 6.08 -11.61 3.34
C SER A 604 4.77 -12.42 3.51
N GLU A 605 4.10 -12.44 4.67
CA GLU A 605 2.98 -13.38 4.92
C GLU A 605 1.52 -12.89 4.68
N GLN A 606 1.26 -11.63 4.31
CA GLN A 606 -0.12 -11.10 4.43
C GLN A 606 -1.09 -11.41 3.28
N SER A 607 -0.63 -11.82 2.09
CA SER A 607 -1.54 -12.45 1.09
C SER A 607 -1.90 -13.89 1.48
N SER A 608 -1.00 -14.58 2.19
CA SER A 608 -1.31 -15.87 2.85
C SER A 608 -2.22 -15.71 4.06
N PHE A 609 -2.17 -14.58 4.79
CA PHE A 609 -3.00 -14.32 5.99
C PHE A 609 -4.51 -14.47 5.72
N PHE A 610 -5.04 -13.75 4.72
CA PHE A 610 -6.47 -13.86 4.39
C PHE A 610 -6.84 -15.24 3.84
N ILE A 611 -5.96 -15.85 3.06
CA ILE A 611 -6.14 -17.22 2.52
C ILE A 611 -6.11 -18.26 3.65
N ALA A 612 -5.33 -18.04 4.71
CA ALA A 612 -5.22 -18.93 5.86
C ALA A 612 -6.52 -18.97 6.66
N TYR A 613 -7.15 -17.83 6.95
CA TYR A 613 -8.26 -17.78 7.90
C TYR A 613 -9.64 -17.49 7.30
N GLN A 614 -9.75 -16.74 6.20
CA GLN A 614 -11.07 -16.45 5.62
C GLN A 614 -11.66 -17.67 4.93
N MET A 615 -12.98 -17.83 5.07
CA MET A 615 -13.69 -18.80 4.28
C MET A 615 -13.78 -18.37 2.80
N PRO A 616 -13.55 -19.27 1.83
CA PRO A 616 -13.58 -18.94 0.41
C PRO A 616 -14.92 -18.36 -0.05
N ALA A 617 -14.86 -17.38 -0.95
CA ALA A 617 -16.04 -16.69 -1.48
C ALA A 617 -17.15 -17.62 -2.05
N PRO A 618 -16.85 -18.75 -2.72
CA PRO A 618 -17.88 -19.68 -3.20
C PRO A 618 -18.71 -20.34 -2.09
N LEU A 619 -18.20 -20.39 -0.85
CA LEU A 619 -18.87 -21.02 0.29
C LEU A 619 -19.77 -20.05 1.07
N ARG A 620 -19.83 -18.77 0.66
CA ARG A 620 -20.50 -17.70 1.41
C ARG A 620 -21.98 -17.98 1.66
N GLU A 621 -22.71 -18.46 0.66
CA GLU A 621 -24.16 -18.70 0.79
C GLU A 621 -24.45 -19.78 1.84
N THR A 622 -23.71 -20.90 1.79
CA THR A 622 -23.81 -21.96 2.79
C THR A 622 -23.39 -21.48 4.18
N LEU A 623 -22.36 -20.62 4.27
CA LEU A 623 -21.94 -20.02 5.53
C LEU A 623 -22.98 -19.06 6.13
N VAL A 624 -23.63 -18.24 5.30
CA VAL A 624 -24.72 -17.37 5.75
C VAL A 624 -25.86 -18.21 6.32
N GLN A 625 -26.24 -19.30 5.66
CA GLN A 625 -27.25 -20.23 6.17
C GLN A 625 -26.81 -20.85 7.50
N MET A 626 -25.57 -21.33 7.60
CA MET A 626 -25.03 -21.88 8.85
C MET A 626 -25.00 -20.85 9.98
N LEU A 627 -24.73 -19.57 9.69
CA LEU A 627 -24.73 -18.50 10.69
C LEU A 627 -26.14 -18.17 11.22
N THR A 628 -27.21 -18.54 10.51
CA THR A 628 -28.58 -18.41 11.05
C THR A 628 -28.88 -19.42 12.14
N ASP A 629 -28.25 -20.60 12.10
CA ASP A 629 -28.33 -21.61 13.16
C ASP A 629 -26.92 -22.04 13.59
N THR A 630 -26.45 -21.40 14.67
CA THR A 630 -25.13 -21.66 15.24
C THR A 630 -24.92 -23.10 15.74
N SER A 631 -25.97 -23.93 15.82
CA SER A 631 -25.84 -25.37 16.07
C SER A 631 -25.10 -26.11 14.95
N SER A 632 -25.16 -25.60 13.72
CA SER A 632 -24.46 -26.15 12.55
C SER A 632 -22.94 -26.13 12.66
N PHE A 633 -22.40 -25.30 13.55
CA PHE A 633 -20.96 -25.22 13.87
C PHE A 633 -20.54 -26.11 15.04
N SER A 634 -21.46 -26.88 15.63
CA SER A 634 -21.11 -27.83 16.68
C SER A 634 -20.30 -28.99 16.13
N GLU A 635 -19.37 -29.55 16.92
CA GLU A 635 -18.61 -30.74 16.51
C GLU A 635 -19.55 -31.96 16.33
N ASP A 636 -20.58 -32.06 17.16
CA ASP A 636 -21.56 -33.15 17.16
C ASP A 636 -22.70 -32.97 16.15
N PHE A 637 -22.68 -31.88 15.36
CA PHE A 637 -23.71 -31.65 14.35
C PHE A 637 -23.58 -32.65 13.20
N GLU A 638 -24.68 -33.30 12.81
CA GLU A 638 -24.73 -34.17 11.63
C GLU A 638 -25.61 -33.52 10.55
N PRO A 639 -25.03 -33.09 9.41
CA PRO A 639 -25.81 -32.51 8.33
C PRO A 639 -26.73 -33.58 7.71
N PHE A 640 -28.01 -33.26 7.58
CA PHE A 640 -29.00 -34.13 6.95
C PHE A 640 -29.72 -33.39 5.81
N GLY A 641 -30.13 -34.12 4.77
CA GLY A 641 -30.85 -33.56 3.61
C GLY A 641 -29.97 -33.34 2.37
N ILE A 642 -30.54 -32.67 1.36
CA ILE A 642 -29.95 -32.51 0.02
C ILE A 642 -28.63 -31.73 0.07
N ASP A 643 -28.48 -30.80 1.01
CA ASP A 643 -27.29 -29.96 1.17
C ASP A 643 -26.24 -30.53 2.14
N ALA A 644 -26.45 -31.74 2.67
CA ALA A 644 -25.62 -32.34 3.72
C ALA A 644 -24.12 -32.40 3.35
N GLN A 645 -23.80 -32.74 2.10
CA GLN A 645 -22.42 -32.81 1.63
C GLN A 645 -21.75 -31.43 1.55
N SER A 646 -22.51 -30.39 1.13
CA SER A 646 -22.00 -29.02 1.06
C SER A 646 -21.68 -28.48 2.45
N ILE A 647 -22.62 -28.65 3.39
CA ILE A 647 -22.46 -28.25 4.79
C ILE A 647 -21.28 -29.01 5.43
N SER A 648 -21.16 -30.32 5.17
CA SER A 648 -20.03 -31.13 5.68
C SER A 648 -18.67 -30.63 5.20
N ASN A 649 -18.54 -30.30 3.90
CA ASN A 649 -17.30 -29.77 3.33
C ASN A 649 -16.94 -28.40 3.92
N VAL A 650 -17.92 -27.51 4.07
CA VAL A 650 -17.74 -26.18 4.67
C VAL A 650 -17.32 -26.30 6.13
N ARG A 651 -17.96 -27.18 6.89
CA ARG A 651 -17.62 -27.46 8.31
C ARG A 651 -16.19 -27.98 8.45
N LYS A 652 -15.77 -28.93 7.62
CA LYS A 652 -14.40 -29.46 7.64
C LYS A 652 -13.36 -28.35 7.48
N LEU A 653 -13.53 -27.50 6.47
CA LEU A 653 -12.62 -26.38 6.22
C LEU A 653 -12.67 -25.33 7.34
N PHE A 654 -13.86 -25.06 7.87
CA PHE A 654 -14.03 -24.15 9.01
C PHE A 654 -13.22 -24.62 10.23
N PHE A 655 -13.35 -25.89 10.63
CA PHE A 655 -12.63 -26.43 11.79
C PHE A 655 -11.10 -26.44 11.57
N GLU A 656 -10.64 -26.76 10.36
CA GLU A 656 -9.21 -26.70 9.99
C GLU A 656 -8.65 -25.28 10.17
N LYS A 657 -9.29 -24.28 9.55
CA LYS A 657 -8.87 -22.88 9.63
C LYS A 657 -8.99 -22.30 11.04
N ARG A 658 -10.02 -22.69 11.79
CA ARG A 658 -10.21 -22.30 13.19
C ARG A 658 -9.11 -22.85 14.09
N SER A 659 -8.70 -24.11 13.88
CA SER A 659 -7.57 -24.70 14.59
C SER A 659 -6.27 -23.97 14.27
N GLN A 660 -6.05 -23.63 13.00
CA GLN A 660 -4.87 -22.89 12.57
C GLN A 660 -4.80 -21.50 13.22
N LEU A 661 -5.89 -20.71 13.16
CA LEU A 661 -5.96 -19.39 13.80
C LEU A 661 -5.71 -19.47 15.32
N ASN A 662 -6.23 -20.51 15.96
CA ASN A 662 -5.99 -20.75 17.39
C ASN A 662 -4.51 -21.02 17.69
N GLN A 663 -3.81 -21.78 16.84
CA GLN A 663 -2.39 -22.06 17.03
C GLN A 663 -1.54 -20.81 16.77
N ASP A 664 -1.77 -20.14 15.64
CA ASP A 664 -0.97 -18.99 15.21
C ASP A 664 -1.12 -17.80 16.17
N SER A 665 -2.34 -17.55 16.66
CA SER A 665 -2.55 -16.55 17.70
C SER A 665 -1.86 -16.93 19.02
N ALA A 666 -1.79 -18.22 19.40
CA ALA A 666 -1.04 -18.62 20.60
C ALA A 666 0.45 -18.30 20.46
N ILE A 667 1.02 -18.63 19.29
CA ILE A 667 2.42 -18.35 18.96
C ILE A 667 2.68 -16.84 18.99
N PHE A 668 1.82 -16.06 18.34
CA PHE A 668 1.92 -14.60 18.29
C PHE A 668 2.00 -13.97 19.68
N PHE A 669 1.05 -14.29 20.56
CA PHE A 669 1.05 -13.74 21.93
C PHE A 669 2.15 -14.30 22.83
N SER A 670 2.67 -15.51 22.56
CA SER A 670 3.81 -16.04 23.30
C SER A 670 5.14 -15.36 22.94
N HIS A 671 5.24 -14.79 21.75
CA HIS A 671 6.46 -14.12 21.26
C HIS A 671 6.39 -12.60 21.35
N LEU A 672 5.24 -12.02 21.66
CA LEU A 672 5.11 -10.58 21.84
C LEU A 672 6.05 -10.10 22.97
N PRO A 673 6.85 -9.04 22.74
CA PRO A 673 7.65 -8.45 23.81
C PRO A 673 6.73 -7.91 24.91
N TYR A 674 7.12 -8.10 26.18
CA TYR A 674 6.32 -7.80 27.38
C TYR A 674 5.83 -6.33 27.54
N SER A 675 6.20 -5.41 26.64
CA SER A 675 5.70 -4.02 26.64
C SER A 675 5.04 -3.69 25.30
N PRO A 676 3.70 -3.70 25.22
CA PRO A 676 3.00 -3.19 24.05
C PRO A 676 3.18 -1.67 23.89
N LEU A 677 3.18 -1.20 22.65
CA LEU A 677 3.31 0.22 22.28
C LEU A 677 2.13 1.01 22.88
N GLN A 678 2.44 1.99 23.73
CA GLN A 678 1.44 2.88 24.34
C GLN A 678 1.57 4.28 23.73
N PRO A 679 0.51 4.83 23.11
CA PRO A 679 0.52 6.21 22.66
C PRO A 679 0.48 7.17 23.85
N VAL A 680 1.13 8.32 23.71
CA VAL A 680 1.05 9.37 24.75
C VAL A 680 -0.37 9.93 24.77
N LEU A 681 -1.02 9.87 25.93
CA LEU A 681 -2.39 10.38 26.09
C LEU A 681 -2.39 11.91 26.14
N PRO A 682 -3.29 12.59 25.40
CA PRO A 682 -3.41 14.03 25.48
C PRO A 682 -4.00 14.45 26.83
N ARG A 683 -3.62 15.65 27.30
CA ARG A 683 -4.23 16.23 28.51
C ARG A 683 -5.68 16.61 28.22
N LEU A 684 -6.59 16.09 29.03
CA LEU A 684 -8.02 16.32 28.94
C LEU A 684 -8.54 16.81 30.29
N SER A 685 -9.44 17.78 30.27
CA SER A 685 -10.16 18.20 31.46
C SER A 685 -11.36 17.26 31.70
N LEU A 686 -11.78 17.08 32.95
CA LEU A 686 -12.95 16.21 33.23
C LEU A 686 -14.17 16.64 32.41
N ASN A 687 -14.47 17.94 32.36
CA ASN A 687 -15.61 18.50 31.62
C ASN A 687 -15.32 18.85 30.15
N GLU A 688 -14.32 18.20 29.53
CA GLU A 688 -13.97 18.45 28.13
C GLU A 688 -15.16 18.10 27.20
N SER A 689 -15.40 18.93 26.18
CA SER A 689 -16.45 18.66 25.18
C SER A 689 -16.08 17.45 24.32
N GLN A 690 -17.08 16.68 23.86
CA GLN A 690 -16.84 15.54 22.96
C GLN A 690 -16.09 15.94 21.68
N GLN A 691 -16.35 17.13 21.15
CA GLN A 691 -15.60 17.67 20.01
C GLN A 691 -14.10 17.80 20.33
N SER A 692 -13.77 18.48 21.44
CA SER A 692 -12.36 18.65 21.79
C SER A 692 -11.70 17.34 22.19
N ILE A 693 -12.45 16.39 22.78
CA ILE A 693 -11.96 15.03 23.05
C ILE A 693 -11.54 14.38 21.72
N ILE A 694 -12.43 14.32 20.73
CA ILE A 694 -12.16 13.70 19.43
C ILE A 694 -10.96 14.34 18.74
N GLU A 695 -10.91 15.68 18.68
CA GLU A 695 -9.80 16.41 18.07
C GLU A 695 -8.46 16.12 18.76
N LYS A 696 -8.43 16.09 20.10
CA LYS A 696 -7.21 15.81 20.87
C LYS A 696 -6.75 14.36 20.72
N LEU A 697 -7.68 13.41 20.77
CA LEU A 697 -7.36 11.97 20.63
C LEU A 697 -6.86 11.67 19.22
N LEU A 698 -7.56 12.13 18.18
CA LEU A 698 -7.14 11.90 16.79
C LEU A 698 -5.93 12.74 16.39
N ARG A 699 -5.56 13.79 17.13
CA ARG A 699 -4.27 14.47 16.97
C ARG A 699 -3.12 13.66 17.59
N ALA A 700 -3.39 12.94 18.68
CA ALA A 700 -2.40 12.15 19.41
C ALA A 700 -2.18 10.75 18.81
N SER A 701 -3.17 10.18 18.12
CA SER A 701 -3.04 8.90 17.43
C SER A 701 -3.90 8.88 16.15
N ASP A 702 -3.42 8.17 15.13
CA ASP A 702 -4.18 7.92 13.90
C ASP A 702 -5.32 6.90 14.10
N GLY A 703 -5.28 6.15 15.22
CA GLY A 703 -6.29 5.16 15.62
C GLY A 703 -6.94 5.48 16.96
N LEU A 704 -8.26 5.37 17.01
CA LEU A 704 -9.05 5.44 18.24
C LEU A 704 -9.87 4.15 18.40
N VAL A 705 -9.62 3.38 19.45
CA VAL A 705 -10.36 2.14 19.75
C VAL A 705 -11.43 2.46 20.78
N VAL A 706 -12.69 2.50 20.34
CA VAL A 706 -13.86 2.75 21.19
C VAL A 706 -14.35 1.42 21.75
N GLY A 707 -14.23 1.27 23.06
CA GLY A 707 -14.79 0.19 23.84
C GLY A 707 -16.29 0.38 24.05
N GLU A 708 -17.06 -0.62 23.62
CA GLU A 708 -18.50 -0.65 23.79
C GLU A 708 -18.95 -1.68 24.82
N SER A 709 -19.81 -1.22 25.73
CA SER A 709 -20.64 -2.10 26.55
C SER A 709 -21.95 -2.38 25.82
N HIS A 710 -22.31 -3.65 25.69
CA HIS A 710 -23.39 -4.11 24.81
C HIS A 710 -24.79 -3.54 25.14
N SER A 711 -25.01 -3.14 26.40
CA SER A 711 -26.26 -2.51 26.85
C SER A 711 -26.23 -0.98 26.83
N ALA A 712 -25.07 -0.36 26.63
CA ALA A 712 -24.92 1.09 26.72
C ALA A 712 -25.29 1.79 25.41
N GLU A 713 -26.01 2.90 25.47
CA GLU A 713 -26.37 3.71 24.30
C GLU A 713 -25.27 4.72 23.95
N SER A 714 -24.45 5.10 24.93
CA SER A 714 -23.50 6.21 24.82
C SER A 714 -22.38 6.02 23.80
N SER A 715 -21.88 4.79 23.59
CA SER A 715 -20.83 4.53 22.58
C SER A 715 -21.36 4.73 21.15
N LYS A 716 -22.59 4.27 20.90
CA LYS A 716 -23.28 4.44 19.61
C LYS A 716 -23.67 5.90 19.40
N ALA A 717 -24.13 6.59 20.45
CA ALA A 717 -24.41 8.02 20.41
C ALA A 717 -23.15 8.83 20.11
N PHE A 718 -22.04 8.57 20.80
CA PHE A 718 -20.75 9.22 20.55
C PHE A 718 -20.35 9.12 19.06
N LEU A 719 -20.46 7.94 18.45
CA LEU A 719 -20.16 7.77 17.03
C LEU A 719 -21.19 8.44 16.11
N ILE A 720 -22.49 8.26 16.36
CA ILE A 720 -23.57 8.77 15.50
C ILE A 720 -23.59 10.30 15.50
N ASP A 721 -23.49 10.92 16.67
CA ASP A 721 -23.64 12.36 16.85
C ASP A 721 -22.38 13.11 16.40
N ASN A 722 -21.21 12.45 16.42
CA ASN A 722 -19.93 13.04 15.99
C ASN A 722 -19.42 12.49 14.65
N MET A 723 -20.21 11.75 13.88
CA MET A 723 -19.74 11.08 12.66
C MET A 723 -19.13 12.05 11.63
N GLN A 724 -19.75 13.22 11.47
CA GLN A 724 -19.26 14.26 10.56
C GLN A 724 -17.96 14.89 11.06
N LEU A 725 -17.83 15.08 12.38
CA LEU A 725 -16.61 15.57 13.01
C LEU A 725 -15.47 14.56 12.82
N LEU A 726 -15.72 13.27 13.05
CA LEU A 726 -14.76 12.20 12.80
C LEU A 726 -14.25 12.26 11.35
N ALA A 727 -15.15 12.40 10.38
CA ALA A 727 -14.77 12.53 8.97
C ALA A 727 -13.89 13.77 8.71
N SER A 728 -14.23 14.91 9.32
CA SER A 728 -13.45 16.16 9.21
C SER A 728 -12.06 16.06 9.85
N GLN A 729 -11.89 15.23 10.89
CA GLN A 729 -10.60 14.95 11.53
C GLN A 729 -9.74 13.96 10.74
N GLY A 730 -10.19 13.54 9.55
CA GLY A 730 -9.45 12.65 8.67
C GLY A 730 -9.78 11.17 8.85
N VAL A 731 -10.82 10.83 9.63
CA VAL A 731 -11.28 9.44 9.77
C VAL A 731 -11.86 8.97 8.44
N LYS A 732 -11.31 7.89 7.89
CA LYS A 732 -11.80 7.28 6.64
C LYS A 732 -12.49 5.94 6.85
N ARG A 733 -12.25 5.29 8.00
CA ARG A 733 -12.79 3.96 8.33
C ARG A 733 -13.21 3.80 9.78
N ILE A 734 -14.29 3.05 9.96
CA ILE A 734 -14.64 2.44 11.23
C ILE A 734 -14.42 0.93 11.11
N TYR A 735 -13.45 0.40 11.85
CA TYR A 735 -13.24 -1.02 12.03
C TYR A 735 -14.28 -1.55 13.02
N PHE A 736 -14.98 -2.64 12.69
CA PHE A 736 -16.22 -2.99 13.36
C PHE A 736 -16.21 -4.47 13.76
N GLU A 737 -16.16 -4.74 15.08
CA GLU A 737 -16.29 -6.09 15.67
C GLU A 737 -17.67 -6.70 15.39
N HIS A 738 -17.78 -8.02 15.28
CA HIS A 738 -18.98 -8.77 14.86
C HIS A 738 -19.19 -8.83 13.36
N LEU A 739 -18.82 -7.80 12.60
CA LEU A 739 -18.91 -7.88 11.15
C LEU A 739 -17.78 -8.77 10.60
N LEU A 740 -18.15 -9.71 9.73
CA LEU A 740 -17.26 -10.73 9.18
C LEU A 740 -16.72 -10.32 7.80
N THR A 741 -15.41 -10.41 7.59
CA THR A 741 -14.72 -10.06 6.35
C THR A 741 -15.10 -10.96 5.18
N ASP A 742 -15.35 -12.25 5.44
CA ASP A 742 -15.71 -13.29 4.46
C ASP A 742 -17.19 -13.25 4.07
N VAL A 743 -18.05 -12.68 4.92
CA VAL A 743 -19.51 -12.61 4.71
C VAL A 743 -20.02 -11.21 4.34
N HIS A 744 -19.70 -10.17 5.12
CA HIS A 744 -20.42 -8.89 5.05
C HIS A 744 -19.82 -7.86 4.07
N ILE A 745 -18.56 -8.02 3.61
CA ILE A 745 -17.92 -7.05 2.69
C ILE A 745 -18.73 -6.79 1.41
N PRO A 746 -19.26 -7.81 0.70
CA PRO A 746 -20.08 -7.58 -0.50
C PRO A 746 -21.35 -6.77 -0.22
N MET A 747 -22.02 -7.05 0.91
CA MET A 747 -23.25 -6.34 1.32
C MET A 747 -22.96 -4.87 1.65
N LEU A 748 -21.86 -4.61 2.37
CA LEU A 748 -21.39 -3.25 2.65
C LEU A 748 -21.00 -2.50 1.36
N LYS A 749 -20.29 -3.16 0.44
CA LYS A 749 -19.96 -2.57 -0.87
C LYS A 749 -21.20 -2.20 -1.68
N ALA A 750 -22.23 -3.04 -1.68
CA ALA A 750 -23.50 -2.74 -2.33
C ALA A 750 -24.19 -1.53 -1.68
N PHE A 751 -24.20 -1.46 -0.34
CA PHE A 751 -24.76 -0.34 0.41
C PHE A 751 -24.04 1.00 0.15
N TYR A 752 -22.75 0.97 -0.18
CA TYR A 752 -21.97 2.18 -0.51
C TYR A 752 -22.10 2.68 -1.95
N ARG A 753 -22.80 1.96 -2.84
CA ARG A 753 -22.94 2.37 -4.25
C ARG A 753 -23.67 3.70 -4.42
N SER A 754 -24.61 4.02 -3.53
CA SER A 754 -25.27 5.33 -3.48
C SER A 754 -25.80 5.63 -2.08
N LYS A 755 -26.08 6.91 -1.79
CA LYS A 755 -26.73 7.31 -0.52
C LYS A 755 -28.16 6.79 -0.38
N SER A 756 -28.81 6.43 -1.48
CA SER A 756 -30.18 5.89 -1.53
C SER A 756 -30.23 4.36 -1.59
N ALA A 757 -29.09 3.68 -1.73
CA ALA A 757 -29.05 2.21 -1.79
C ALA A 757 -29.59 1.63 -0.47
N PRO A 758 -30.55 0.69 -0.52
CA PRO A 758 -31.05 0.04 0.68
C PRO A 758 -29.95 -0.85 1.27
N MET A 759 -29.90 -0.94 2.59
CA MET A 759 -29.10 -1.95 3.28
C MET A 759 -29.75 -3.32 3.04
N ALA A 760 -28.95 -4.33 2.69
CA ALA A 760 -29.44 -5.69 2.50
C ALA A 760 -30.19 -6.18 3.75
N GLU A 761 -31.23 -6.98 3.55
CA GLU A 761 -32.07 -7.47 4.65
C GLU A 761 -31.25 -8.34 5.61
N GLU A 762 -30.36 -9.17 5.06
CA GLU A 762 -29.45 -10.04 5.80
C GLU A 762 -28.50 -9.23 6.70
N LEU A 763 -27.90 -8.16 6.16
CA LEU A 763 -27.03 -7.27 6.92
C LEU A 763 -27.83 -6.50 7.98
N THR A 764 -29.05 -6.09 7.66
CA THR A 764 -29.96 -5.41 8.61
C THR A 764 -30.34 -6.32 9.76
N ASN A 765 -30.74 -7.56 9.47
CA ASN A 765 -31.12 -8.56 10.45
C ASN A 765 -29.91 -8.95 11.32
N PHE A 766 -28.73 -9.11 10.72
CA PHE A 766 -27.50 -9.34 11.47
C PHE A 766 -27.21 -8.20 12.44
N LEU A 767 -27.17 -6.94 11.97
CA LEU A 767 -26.88 -5.76 12.81
C LEU A 767 -27.91 -5.56 13.93
N ASN A 768 -29.17 -5.89 13.70
CA ASN A 768 -30.22 -5.84 14.71
C ASN A 768 -30.17 -7.04 15.68
N GLY A 769 -29.54 -8.14 15.26
CA GLY A 769 -29.43 -9.38 16.01
C GLY A 769 -28.13 -9.55 16.80
N ILE A 770 -27.15 -8.64 16.67
CA ILE A 770 -25.90 -8.69 17.45
C ILE A 770 -26.20 -8.66 18.96
N TYR A 771 -27.04 -7.72 19.38
CA TYR A 771 -27.56 -7.60 20.76
C TYR A 771 -29.03 -7.18 20.73
N PRO A 772 -29.78 -7.40 21.83
CA PRO A 772 -31.11 -6.84 21.98
C PRO A 772 -31.10 -5.33 21.67
N LEU A 773 -32.11 -4.87 20.92
CA LEU A 773 -32.17 -3.47 20.52
C LEU A 773 -32.18 -2.55 21.75
N PRO A 774 -31.37 -1.47 21.74
CA PRO A 774 -31.36 -0.49 22.82
C PRO A 774 -32.73 0.18 22.97
N ARG A 775 -32.99 0.82 24.11
CA ARG A 775 -34.28 1.50 24.35
C ARG A 775 -34.53 2.57 23.31
N ASN A 776 -33.48 3.28 22.91
CA ASN A 776 -33.50 4.18 21.79
C ASN A 776 -32.98 3.50 20.51
N HIS A 777 -33.90 3.08 19.64
CA HIS A 777 -33.56 2.46 18.34
C HIS A 777 -32.74 3.37 17.40
N TYR A 778 -32.69 4.68 17.66
CA TYR A 778 -31.82 5.60 16.93
C TYR A 778 -30.34 5.30 17.16
N TYR A 779 -29.94 5.00 18.40
CA TYR A 779 -28.57 4.65 18.75
C TYR A 779 -28.32 3.16 18.59
N SER A 780 -28.42 2.67 17.35
CA SER A 780 -28.24 1.26 16.97
C SER A 780 -27.02 1.06 16.07
N PHE A 781 -26.47 -0.16 16.03
CA PHE A 781 -25.36 -0.50 15.13
C PHE A 781 -25.71 -0.27 13.66
N ARG A 782 -26.95 -0.56 13.26
CA ARG A 782 -27.49 -0.23 11.94
C ARG A 782 -27.33 1.26 11.60
N ASN A 783 -27.62 2.14 12.55
CA ASN A 783 -27.50 3.57 12.35
C ASN A 783 -26.05 4.05 12.40
N VAL A 784 -25.15 3.40 13.15
CA VAL A 784 -23.69 3.65 13.03
C VAL A 784 -23.22 3.40 11.59
N VAL A 785 -23.60 2.26 10.99
CA VAL A 785 -23.25 1.93 9.59
C VAL A 785 -23.85 2.95 8.61
N THR A 786 -25.11 3.34 8.83
CA THR A 786 -25.81 4.31 7.97
C THR A 786 -25.17 5.70 8.04
N LYS A 787 -24.92 6.21 9.24
CA LYS A 787 -24.31 7.52 9.46
C LYS A 787 -22.88 7.57 8.95
N ALA A 788 -22.11 6.49 9.10
CA ALA A 788 -20.77 6.39 8.54
C ALA A 788 -20.78 6.58 7.02
N ARG A 789 -21.67 5.88 6.30
CA ARG A 789 -21.85 6.08 4.84
C ARG A 789 -22.20 7.53 4.51
N ASP A 790 -23.15 8.11 5.23
CA ASP A 790 -23.63 9.47 4.94
C ASP A 790 -22.52 10.53 5.11
N ALA A 791 -21.61 10.30 6.07
CA ALA A 791 -20.40 11.09 6.32
C ALA A 791 -19.19 10.72 5.43
N GLY A 792 -19.29 9.70 4.58
CA GLY A 792 -18.20 9.25 3.71
C GLY A 792 -17.15 8.36 4.39
N ILE A 793 -17.44 7.83 5.58
CA ILE A 793 -16.61 6.89 6.33
C ILE A 793 -17.02 5.45 5.97
N LYS A 794 -16.04 4.59 5.66
CA LYS A 794 -16.30 3.19 5.32
C LYS A 794 -16.26 2.29 6.55
N ILE A 795 -17.27 1.45 6.74
CA ILE A 795 -17.20 0.33 7.70
C ILE A 795 -16.30 -0.76 7.14
N GLN A 796 -15.40 -1.26 7.99
CA GLN A 796 -14.48 -2.34 7.70
C GLN A 796 -14.65 -3.46 8.74
N PRO A 797 -15.10 -4.65 8.33
CA PRO A 797 -15.12 -5.84 9.19
C PRO A 797 -13.73 -6.17 9.74
N ILE A 798 -13.65 -6.58 11.01
CA ILE A 798 -12.41 -7.05 11.68
C ILE A 798 -12.59 -8.42 12.36
N ASP A 799 -13.71 -9.09 12.13
CA ASP A 799 -13.87 -10.51 12.39
C ASP A 799 -13.88 -11.30 11.07
N CYS A 800 -13.69 -12.61 11.16
CA CYS A 800 -14.08 -13.57 10.14
C CYS A 800 -14.82 -14.73 10.81
N THR A 801 -15.45 -15.61 10.02
CA THR A 801 -16.25 -16.71 10.59
C THR A 801 -15.48 -17.52 11.65
N VAL A 802 -14.19 -17.78 11.42
CA VAL A 802 -13.35 -18.59 12.32
C VAL A 802 -12.84 -17.85 13.57
N SER A 803 -12.74 -16.52 13.55
CA SER A 803 -12.46 -15.72 14.76
C SER A 803 -13.71 -15.48 15.60
N TYR A 804 -14.88 -15.52 14.96
CA TYR A 804 -16.17 -15.20 15.57
C TYR A 804 -16.85 -16.41 16.24
N VAL A 805 -16.84 -17.58 15.59
CA VAL A 805 -17.58 -18.77 16.05
C VAL A 805 -16.66 -19.73 16.81
N LEU A 806 -16.60 -19.59 18.13
CA LEU A 806 -15.69 -20.35 19.00
C LEU A 806 -16.36 -21.49 19.78
N ARG A 807 -17.58 -21.86 19.39
CA ARG A 807 -18.34 -22.95 20.02
C ARG A 807 -17.53 -24.26 20.03
N ASP A 808 -17.66 -25.01 21.11
CA ASP A 808 -17.02 -26.31 21.37
C ASP A 808 -15.48 -26.27 21.52
N MET A 809 -14.87 -25.08 21.56
CA MET A 809 -13.45 -24.94 21.89
C MET A 809 -13.22 -24.84 23.41
N ARG A 810 -12.18 -25.53 23.90
CA ARG A 810 -11.76 -25.42 25.31
C ARG A 810 -11.16 -24.04 25.58
N ASP A 811 -11.69 -23.34 26.57
CA ASP A 811 -11.21 -22.03 27.00
C ASP A 811 -11.02 -21.98 28.52
N SER A 812 -10.06 -22.76 29.03
CA SER A 812 -9.80 -22.86 30.46
C SER A 812 -9.35 -21.54 31.10
N ALA A 813 -8.77 -20.62 30.31
CA ALA A 813 -8.33 -19.30 30.77
C ALA A 813 -9.41 -18.21 30.62
N GLY A 814 -10.45 -18.45 29.82
CA GLY A 814 -11.49 -17.48 29.52
C GLY A 814 -10.99 -16.29 28.68
N THR A 815 -10.01 -16.53 27.79
CA THR A 815 -9.34 -15.52 26.95
C THR A 815 -9.23 -15.92 25.47
N LEU A 816 -9.80 -17.06 25.09
CA LEU A 816 -9.69 -17.59 23.73
C LEU A 816 -10.21 -16.61 22.68
N ARG A 817 -11.35 -15.94 22.95
CA ARG A 817 -11.92 -14.95 22.03
C ARG A 817 -11.03 -13.73 21.87
N GLN A 818 -10.48 -13.23 22.97
CA GLN A 818 -9.56 -12.09 22.98
C GLN A 818 -8.32 -12.41 22.16
N ARG A 819 -7.74 -13.59 22.37
CA ARG A 819 -6.55 -14.03 21.63
C ARG A 819 -6.80 -14.17 20.12
N MET A 820 -7.86 -14.87 19.72
CA MET A 820 -8.10 -15.13 18.29
C MET A 820 -8.55 -13.88 17.53
N MET A 821 -9.46 -13.08 18.09
CA MET A 821 -9.96 -11.89 17.42
C MET A 821 -8.94 -10.74 17.45
N ASN A 822 -8.26 -10.46 18.55
CA ASN A 822 -7.30 -9.35 18.60
C ASN A 822 -6.15 -9.56 17.60
N TYR A 823 -5.65 -10.79 17.46
CA TYR A 823 -4.68 -11.14 16.43
C TYR A 823 -5.23 -10.88 15.02
N TYR A 824 -6.41 -11.44 14.71
CA TYR A 824 -7.02 -11.29 13.39
C TYR A 824 -7.32 -9.81 13.05
N ALA A 825 -7.93 -9.08 13.98
CA ALA A 825 -8.29 -7.67 13.83
C ALA A 825 -7.04 -6.79 13.64
N THR A 826 -5.96 -7.06 14.37
CA THR A 826 -4.69 -6.33 14.24
C THR A 826 -4.10 -6.50 12.85
N GLU A 827 -4.03 -7.73 12.35
CA GLU A 827 -3.54 -8.01 10.99
C GLU A 827 -4.43 -7.35 9.92
N VAL A 828 -5.76 -7.36 10.07
CA VAL A 828 -6.68 -6.67 9.16
C VAL A 828 -6.47 -5.15 9.18
N ILE A 829 -6.32 -4.56 10.37
CA ILE A 829 -6.09 -3.12 10.54
C ILE A 829 -4.75 -2.76 9.91
N GLN A 830 -3.67 -3.43 10.31
CA GLN A 830 -2.32 -3.21 9.79
C GLN A 830 -2.30 -3.35 8.27
N TRP A 831 -2.85 -4.43 7.71
CA TRP A 831 -2.91 -4.63 6.26
C TRP A 831 -3.58 -3.44 5.54
N ILE A 832 -4.69 -2.92 6.05
CA ILE A 832 -5.37 -1.77 5.42
C ILE A 832 -4.59 -0.48 5.61
N GLN A 833 -3.98 -0.29 6.79
CA GLN A 833 -3.19 0.90 7.11
C GLN A 833 -1.86 0.93 6.33
N THR A 834 -1.32 -0.22 5.94
CA THR A 834 -0.06 -0.32 5.17
C THR A 834 -0.26 -0.51 3.67
N SER A 835 -1.36 -1.15 3.24
CA SER A 835 -1.59 -1.48 1.82
C SER A 835 -2.33 -0.40 1.04
N LYS A 836 -2.98 0.56 1.70
CA LYS A 836 -3.70 1.64 1.01
C LYS A 836 -2.85 2.91 0.94
N ARG A 837 -2.82 3.54 -0.24
CA ARG A 837 -2.08 4.79 -0.51
C ARG A 837 -2.49 5.96 0.41
N GLN A 838 -3.75 6.00 0.83
CA GLN A 838 -4.28 6.93 1.85
C GLN A 838 -5.26 6.15 2.75
N PRO A 839 -4.76 5.48 3.79
CA PRO A 839 -5.62 4.67 4.65
C PRO A 839 -6.54 5.58 5.49
N GLY A 840 -6.05 6.77 5.83
CA GLY A 840 -6.69 7.78 6.69
C GLY A 840 -6.67 7.38 8.16
N LYS A 841 -7.04 8.32 9.04
CA LYS A 841 -7.29 7.98 10.43
C LYS A 841 -8.46 7.01 10.53
N TRP A 842 -8.57 6.34 11.66
CA TRP A 842 -9.57 5.31 11.83
C TRP A 842 -10.07 5.24 13.25
N VAL A 843 -11.28 4.71 13.38
CA VAL A 843 -11.89 4.35 14.66
C VAL A 843 -12.13 2.85 14.63
N ALA A 844 -11.91 2.13 15.73
CA ALA A 844 -12.41 0.78 15.91
C ALA A 844 -13.56 0.80 16.92
N LEU A 845 -14.63 0.09 16.63
CA LEU A 845 -15.74 -0.18 17.54
C LEU A 845 -15.64 -1.65 17.94
N VAL A 846 -15.27 -1.89 19.19
CA VAL A 846 -15.01 -3.22 19.76
C VAL A 846 -15.58 -3.30 21.18
N GLY A 847 -15.86 -4.50 21.66
CA GLY A 847 -16.25 -4.73 23.03
C GLY A 847 -15.15 -4.31 24.03
N ASP A 848 -15.55 -3.96 25.25
CA ASP A 848 -14.61 -3.47 26.28
C ASP A 848 -13.41 -4.40 26.51
N THR A 849 -13.59 -5.73 26.41
CA THR A 849 -12.51 -6.73 26.58
C THR A 849 -11.50 -6.77 25.43
N HIS A 850 -11.80 -6.16 24.29
CA HIS A 850 -10.95 -6.11 23.11
C HIS A 850 -10.20 -4.77 22.98
N THR A 851 -10.54 -3.79 23.81
CA THR A 851 -10.03 -2.41 23.70
C THR A 851 -8.55 -2.32 24.08
N ASN A 852 -8.22 -2.68 25.32
CA ASN A 852 -6.86 -2.73 25.89
C ASN A 852 -6.63 -4.08 26.59
N THR A 853 -5.50 -4.24 27.29
CA THR A 853 -5.12 -5.52 27.90
C THR A 853 -6.22 -6.09 28.78
N PHE A 854 -6.61 -7.33 28.50
CA PHE A 854 -7.58 -8.08 29.26
C PHE A 854 -7.01 -9.45 29.61
N LYS A 855 -6.88 -9.75 30.91
CA LYS A 855 -6.30 -11.01 31.42
C LYS A 855 -5.00 -11.40 30.68
N ASP A 856 -4.05 -10.45 30.67
CA ASP A 856 -2.72 -10.58 30.06
C ASP A 856 -2.69 -10.71 28.53
N ILE A 857 -3.83 -10.58 27.85
CA ILE A 857 -3.90 -10.50 26.39
C ILE A 857 -3.98 -9.02 25.98
N PRO A 858 -2.96 -8.48 25.28
CA PRO A 858 -3.02 -7.12 24.73
C PRO A 858 -4.24 -6.88 23.85
N GLY A 859 -4.87 -5.73 24.03
CA GLY A 859 -6.03 -5.28 23.26
C GLY A 859 -5.65 -4.70 21.90
N VAL A 860 -6.65 -4.43 21.06
CA VAL A 860 -6.45 -3.85 19.73
C VAL A 860 -5.73 -2.49 19.81
N ALA A 861 -5.98 -1.69 20.86
CA ALA A 861 -5.29 -0.42 21.06
C ALA A 861 -3.77 -0.62 21.19
N GLU A 862 -3.35 -1.51 22.06
CA GLU A 862 -1.94 -1.85 22.32
C GLU A 862 -1.24 -2.49 21.12
N LEU A 863 -1.93 -3.39 20.43
CA LEU A 863 -1.40 -4.11 19.27
C LEU A 863 -1.24 -3.22 18.02
N THR A 864 -1.95 -2.08 17.99
CA THR A 864 -1.89 -1.12 16.87
C THR A 864 -1.23 0.21 17.25
N GLY A 865 -0.80 0.39 18.50
CA GLY A 865 -0.26 1.66 19.01
C GLY A 865 -1.31 2.79 19.08
N SER A 866 -2.58 2.42 19.22
CA SER A 866 -3.75 3.32 19.22
C SER A 866 -4.24 3.63 20.63
N ILE A 867 -5.10 4.64 20.76
CA ILE A 867 -5.68 5.01 22.07
C ILE A 867 -6.98 4.26 22.28
N GLY A 868 -7.12 3.56 23.41
CA GLY A 868 -8.37 2.96 23.85
C GLY A 868 -9.22 3.92 24.67
N LEU A 869 -10.49 4.05 24.29
CA LEU A 869 -11.50 4.88 24.97
C LEU A 869 -12.72 4.02 25.28
N ARG A 870 -12.96 3.75 26.55
CA ARG A 870 -14.20 3.12 27.01
C ARG A 870 -15.29 4.17 27.20
N ILE A 871 -16.50 3.90 26.75
CA ILE A 871 -17.64 4.83 26.88
C ILE A 871 -18.79 4.13 27.60
N GLU A 872 -19.26 4.70 28.71
CA GLU A 872 -20.41 4.15 29.46
C GLU A 872 -21.49 5.20 29.73
N ASP A 873 -22.71 4.68 29.85
CA ASP A 873 -23.85 5.41 30.40
C ASP A 873 -23.62 5.67 31.90
N ARG A 874 -23.94 6.89 32.37
CA ARG A 874 -23.90 7.23 33.79
C ARG A 874 -24.81 6.30 34.61
N VAL A 875 -24.25 5.70 35.66
CA VAL A 875 -24.99 4.99 36.70
C VAL A 875 -24.83 5.72 38.03
N GLY A 876 -25.94 6.18 38.64
CA GLY A 876 -25.92 6.86 39.93
C GLY A 876 -25.25 8.25 39.92
N ALA A 877 -24.66 8.67 41.05
CA ALA A 877 -24.15 10.04 41.25
C ALA A 877 -22.72 10.30 40.71
N HIS A 878 -22.15 9.40 39.91
CA HIS A 878 -20.79 9.54 39.39
C HIS A 878 -20.63 10.79 38.48
N PRO A 879 -19.44 11.43 38.47
CA PRO A 879 -19.17 12.61 37.65
C PRO A 879 -19.12 12.26 36.16
N LEU A 880 -19.75 13.10 35.34
CA LEU A 880 -19.72 13.02 33.88
C LEU A 880 -18.36 13.45 33.33
N GLY A 881 -18.07 13.06 32.09
CA GLY A 881 -16.90 13.54 31.36
C GLY A 881 -15.78 12.51 31.25
N ILE A 882 -14.61 12.96 30.82
CA ILE A 882 -13.48 12.11 30.42
C ILE A 882 -12.37 12.09 31.48
N GLU A 883 -11.87 10.89 31.77
CA GLU A 883 -10.73 10.69 32.68
C GLU A 883 -9.89 9.49 32.25
N VAL A 884 -8.76 9.27 32.93
CA VAL A 884 -8.00 8.02 32.80
C VAL A 884 -8.86 6.89 33.35
N ASP A 885 -8.97 5.79 32.60
CA ASP A 885 -9.86 4.71 33.02
C ASP A 885 -9.34 4.04 34.30
N PRO A 886 -10.08 4.09 35.43
CA PRO A 886 -9.69 3.36 36.63
C PRO A 886 -9.84 1.84 36.46
N GLY A 887 -10.49 1.39 35.39
CA GLY A 887 -10.93 0.01 35.20
C GLY A 887 -12.21 -0.27 35.99
N ARG A 888 -12.94 -1.30 35.56
CA ARG A 888 -14.16 -1.76 36.22
C ARG A 888 -14.28 -3.27 36.10
N THR A 889 -14.74 -3.91 37.17
CA THR A 889 -15.18 -5.30 37.14
C THR A 889 -16.51 -5.42 36.37
N ALA A 890 -16.48 -6.15 35.26
CA ALA A 890 -17.63 -6.46 34.43
C ALA A 890 -17.96 -7.96 34.53
N SER A 891 -19.26 -8.27 34.51
CA SER A 891 -19.72 -9.65 34.36
C SER A 891 -19.53 -10.08 32.90
N LEU A 892 -18.88 -11.22 32.69
CA LEU A 892 -18.63 -11.78 31.35
C LEU A 892 -19.83 -12.56 30.79
N GLY A 893 -20.98 -12.48 31.44
CA GLY A 893 -22.20 -13.22 31.13
C GLY A 893 -22.42 -14.46 31.99
N LEU A 894 -23.54 -15.15 31.75
CA LEU A 894 -23.95 -16.33 32.52
C LEU A 894 -22.84 -17.39 32.50
N ASN A 895 -22.39 -17.80 33.70
CA ASN A 895 -21.36 -18.83 33.95
C ASN A 895 -19.92 -18.52 33.47
N LYS A 896 -19.60 -17.27 33.09
CA LYS A 896 -18.23 -16.88 32.65
C LYS A 896 -17.43 -16.07 33.69
N GLY A 897 -18.02 -15.80 34.86
CA GLY A 897 -17.38 -15.09 35.96
C GLY A 897 -17.29 -13.57 35.78
N GLU A 898 -16.50 -12.93 36.63
CA GLU A 898 -16.22 -11.50 36.60
C GLU A 898 -14.78 -11.25 36.14
N ALA A 899 -14.56 -10.16 35.41
CA ALA A 899 -13.22 -9.73 35.04
C ALA A 899 -13.13 -8.22 34.92
N THR A 900 -11.95 -7.68 35.19
CA THR A 900 -11.67 -6.25 35.09
C THR A 900 -11.46 -5.87 33.63
N VAL A 901 -12.25 -4.92 33.13
CA VAL A 901 -12.03 -4.23 31.86
C VAL A 901 -11.46 -2.84 32.14
N LYS A 902 -10.47 -2.43 31.36
CA LYS A 902 -9.80 -1.13 31.51
C LYS A 902 -9.30 -0.69 30.14
N ALA A 903 -9.53 0.57 29.78
CA ALA A 903 -8.97 1.23 28.62
C ALA A 903 -7.89 2.27 29.02
N ASN A 904 -7.36 3.03 28.05
CA ASN A 904 -6.51 4.17 28.40
C ASN A 904 -7.33 5.31 29.03
N LEU A 905 -8.49 5.58 28.44
CA LEU A 905 -9.40 6.65 28.84
C LEU A 905 -10.81 6.11 29.00
N PHE A 906 -11.59 6.80 29.83
CA PHE A 906 -12.97 6.50 30.10
C PHE A 906 -13.82 7.76 29.99
N LEU A 907 -14.91 7.69 29.22
CA LEU A 907 -15.89 8.77 29.05
C LEU A 907 -17.25 8.35 29.60
N ARG A 908 -17.72 9.06 30.64
CA ARG A 908 -19.10 8.94 31.14
C ARG A 908 -20.02 9.94 30.46
N VAL A 909 -21.10 9.45 29.87
CA VAL A 909 -22.13 10.25 29.23
C VAL A 909 -23.47 10.09 29.96
N ASP A 910 -24.25 11.17 30.03
CA ASP A 910 -25.57 11.12 30.66
C ASP A 910 -26.61 10.58 29.65
N PRO A 911 -27.18 9.38 29.89
CA PRO A 911 -28.18 8.83 28.99
C PRO A 911 -29.48 9.65 28.96
N ALA A 912 -29.75 10.51 29.96
CA ALA A 912 -30.91 11.40 29.93
C ALA A 912 -30.81 12.50 28.86
N VAL A 913 -29.58 12.88 28.48
CA VAL A 913 -29.32 13.86 27.41
C VAL A 913 -29.46 13.22 26.03
N LEU A 914 -29.41 11.89 25.94
CA LEU A 914 -29.61 11.09 24.72
C LEU A 914 -31.10 10.94 24.32
N GLN A 915 -32.00 11.70 24.95
CA GLN A 915 -33.41 11.76 24.55
C GLN A 915 -33.59 12.62 23.31
N HIS A 916 -33.34 12.03 22.13
CA HIS A 916 -33.91 12.57 20.90
C HIS A 916 -35.43 12.40 20.96
N SER A 917 -36.13 13.47 21.35
CA SER A 917 -37.56 13.62 21.04
C SER A 917 -37.68 13.52 19.53
N MET A 918 -38.42 12.54 19.01
CA MET A 918 -38.78 12.52 17.60
C MET A 918 -39.60 13.77 17.31
N GLU A 919 -38.96 14.86 16.88
CA GLU A 919 -39.68 15.94 16.20
C GLU A 919 -40.36 15.32 14.97
N PRO A 920 -41.67 15.53 14.76
CA PRO A 920 -42.34 15.06 13.57
C PRO A 920 -41.78 15.84 12.38
N GLN A 921 -40.81 15.23 11.68
CA GLN A 921 -40.34 15.79 10.41
C GLN A 921 -41.51 15.87 9.43
N PRO A 922 -41.70 17.01 8.72
CA PRO A 922 -42.65 17.08 7.62
C PRO A 922 -42.19 16.08 6.57
N GLY A 923 -43.04 15.07 6.33
CA GLY A 923 -42.66 13.91 5.53
C GLY A 923 -42.23 14.30 4.12
N PRO A 924 -41.18 13.66 3.56
CA PRO A 924 -41.07 13.56 2.12
C PRO A 924 -42.32 12.86 1.61
N SER A 925 -42.91 13.42 0.57
CA SER A 925 -44.07 12.90 -0.17
C SER A 925 -43.79 11.50 -0.72
N HIS A 926 -43.77 10.50 0.13
CA HIS A 926 -44.04 9.13 -0.24
C HIS A 926 -45.51 8.93 0.02
N SER A 927 -46.26 8.69 -1.04
CA SER A 927 -47.57 8.06 -0.95
C SER A 927 -47.50 7.00 0.13
N ARG A 928 -48.28 7.16 1.21
CA ARG A 928 -48.67 6.02 2.05
C ARG A 928 -49.43 5.07 1.13
N VAL A 929 -48.71 4.22 0.41
CA VAL A 929 -49.24 2.91 0.11
C VAL A 929 -49.23 2.23 1.47
N VAL A 930 -50.33 2.40 2.21
CA VAL A 930 -50.74 1.44 3.23
C VAL A 930 -50.54 0.09 2.54
N LYS A 931 -49.58 -0.72 2.99
CA LYS A 931 -49.39 -2.05 2.44
C LYS A 931 -50.72 -2.78 2.70
N SER A 932 -51.59 -2.80 1.69
CA SER A 932 -52.90 -3.40 1.81
C SER A 932 -52.71 -4.89 2.14
N ALA A 933 -53.67 -5.53 2.81
CA ALA A 933 -53.63 -6.97 3.03
C ALA A 933 -53.38 -7.76 1.73
N GLN A 934 -53.71 -7.16 0.57
CA GLN A 934 -53.41 -7.66 -0.78
C GLN A 934 -51.92 -7.86 -1.08
N THR A 935 -51.07 -6.98 -0.53
CA THR A 935 -49.63 -6.94 -0.76
C THR A 935 -48.88 -7.81 0.27
N LEU A 936 -49.41 -7.93 1.49
CA LEU A 936 -48.78 -8.67 2.59
C LEU A 936 -49.14 -10.15 2.59
N LEU A 937 -50.38 -10.51 2.25
CA LEU A 937 -50.80 -11.91 2.15
C LEU A 937 -50.52 -12.40 0.73
N ALA A 938 -49.27 -12.76 0.42
CA ALA A 938 -48.87 -13.10 -0.95
C ALA A 938 -49.38 -14.48 -1.42
N ARG A 939 -49.58 -15.43 -0.51
CA ARG A 939 -49.91 -16.83 -0.84
C ARG A 939 -51.29 -17.26 -0.31
N PRO A 940 -52.02 -18.12 -1.04
CA PRO A 940 -53.23 -18.76 -0.52
C PRO A 940 -52.95 -19.54 0.77
N GLY A 941 -53.80 -19.37 1.79
CA GLY A 941 -53.58 -19.93 3.13
C GLY A 941 -53.08 -18.90 4.15
N GLN A 942 -52.54 -17.77 3.71
CA GLN A 942 -52.00 -16.76 4.62
C GLN A 942 -53.11 -15.92 5.27
N PHE A 943 -52.97 -15.64 6.56
CA PHE A 943 -53.85 -14.71 7.28
C PHE A 943 -53.08 -13.75 8.18
N MET A 944 -53.68 -12.62 8.53
CA MET A 944 -53.09 -11.59 9.38
C MET A 944 -54.15 -10.96 10.28
N LEU A 945 -53.75 -10.66 11.52
CA LEU A 945 -54.56 -9.91 12.46
C LEU A 945 -54.39 -8.41 12.20
N THR A 946 -55.47 -7.74 11.83
CA THR A 946 -55.48 -6.30 11.56
C THR A 946 -56.17 -5.59 12.73
N GLU A 947 -55.46 -4.64 13.36
CA GLU A 947 -55.97 -3.80 14.45
C GLU A 947 -56.54 -4.56 15.66
N ALA A 948 -56.14 -5.83 15.84
CA ALA A 948 -56.70 -6.74 16.85
C ALA A 948 -58.24 -6.88 16.82
N THR A 949 -58.89 -6.53 15.72
CA THR A 949 -60.36 -6.57 15.58
C THR A 949 -60.83 -7.35 14.36
N HIS A 950 -59.95 -7.56 13.38
CA HIS A 950 -60.25 -8.26 12.13
C HIS A 950 -59.14 -9.22 11.74
N ILE A 951 -59.52 -10.28 11.02
CA ILE A 951 -58.62 -11.25 10.43
C ILE A 951 -58.76 -11.16 8.92
N ASP A 952 -57.69 -10.75 8.24
CA ASP A 952 -57.59 -10.79 6.78
C ASP A 952 -56.97 -12.11 6.38
N TYR A 953 -57.59 -12.82 5.43
CA TYR A 953 -57.20 -14.15 4.98
C TYR A 953 -57.23 -14.25 3.46
N ARG A 954 -56.20 -14.83 2.85
CA ARG A 954 -56.18 -15.15 1.42
C ARG A 954 -56.63 -16.59 1.20
N SER A 955 -57.82 -16.73 0.61
CA SER A 955 -58.43 -18.03 0.30
C SER A 955 -57.59 -18.86 -0.68
N ARG A 956 -57.82 -20.19 -0.71
CA ARG A 956 -57.19 -21.11 -1.67
C ARG A 956 -57.36 -20.70 -3.14
N ARG A 957 -58.40 -19.94 -3.48
CA ARG A 957 -58.65 -19.42 -4.83
C ARG A 957 -57.98 -18.06 -5.10
N GLY A 958 -57.28 -17.50 -4.12
CA GLY A 958 -56.56 -16.22 -4.22
C GLY A 958 -57.33 -15.00 -3.72
N ASP A 959 -58.62 -15.14 -3.45
CA ASP A 959 -59.48 -14.04 -2.97
C ASP A 959 -59.16 -13.67 -1.53
N LEU A 960 -59.12 -12.37 -1.23
CA LEU A 960 -59.02 -11.86 0.14
C LEU A 960 -60.38 -11.82 0.80
N ARG A 961 -60.44 -12.35 2.02
CA ARG A 961 -61.62 -12.32 2.89
C ARG A 961 -61.23 -11.69 4.21
N ARG A 962 -62.11 -10.83 4.72
CA ARG A 962 -61.95 -10.17 6.02
C ARG A 962 -63.03 -10.67 6.96
N PHE A 963 -62.61 -11.19 8.12
CA PHE A 963 -63.51 -11.67 9.16
C PHE A 963 -63.40 -10.76 10.38
N ARG A 964 -64.54 -10.38 10.95
CA ARG A 964 -64.57 -9.58 12.19
C ARG A 964 -64.46 -10.50 13.39
N ILE A 965 -63.64 -10.12 14.37
CA ILE A 965 -63.59 -10.77 15.68
C ILE A 965 -64.69 -10.15 16.55
N ASN A 966 -65.65 -10.97 16.94
CA ASN A 966 -66.73 -10.58 17.83
C ASN A 966 -66.33 -10.89 19.28
N ASN A 967 -66.81 -10.07 20.22
CA ASN A 967 -66.63 -10.28 21.65
C ASN A 967 -68.02 -10.28 22.32
N GLN A 968 -68.33 -11.36 23.06
CA GLN A 968 -69.49 -11.44 23.96
C GLN A 968 -69.03 -11.97 25.31
N GLU A 969 -69.35 -11.24 26.39
CA GLU A 969 -69.04 -11.60 27.78
C GLU A 969 -67.56 -11.99 28.02
N GLY A 970 -66.62 -11.34 27.32
CA GLY A 970 -65.19 -11.59 27.49
C GLY A 970 -64.66 -12.77 26.68
N ARG A 971 -65.48 -13.41 25.83
CA ARG A 971 -65.06 -14.45 24.90
C ARG A 971 -65.09 -13.98 23.45
N TYR A 972 -64.06 -14.34 22.70
CA TYR A 972 -63.81 -13.93 21.32
C TYR A 972 -64.13 -15.04 20.34
N PHE A 973 -64.81 -14.72 19.24
CA PHE A 973 -65.11 -15.68 18.17
C PHE A 973 -65.21 -15.01 16.81
N ILE A 974 -65.16 -15.80 15.75
CA ILE A 974 -65.34 -15.35 14.36
C ILE A 974 -66.44 -16.18 13.69
N SER A 975 -67.20 -15.54 12.80
CA SER A 975 -68.20 -16.24 11.98
C SER A 975 -67.61 -16.50 10.59
N VAL A 976 -67.19 -17.74 10.35
CA VAL A 976 -66.55 -18.21 9.12
C VAL A 976 -67.13 -19.57 8.72
N ALA A 977 -68.29 -19.52 8.05
CA ALA A 977 -69.06 -20.69 7.65
C ALA A 977 -68.20 -21.77 6.96
N GLY A 978 -68.23 -22.98 7.52
CA GLY A 978 -67.52 -24.16 7.01
C GLY A 978 -66.10 -24.33 7.56
N TRP A 979 -65.64 -23.48 8.49
CA TRP A 979 -64.39 -23.69 9.22
C TRP A 979 -64.66 -24.39 10.56
N PRO A 980 -63.74 -25.24 11.06
CA PRO A 980 -63.93 -25.92 12.36
C PRO A 980 -64.04 -24.99 13.57
N ILE A 981 -63.69 -23.71 13.40
CA ILE A 981 -63.67 -22.69 14.44
C ILE A 981 -64.82 -21.68 14.32
N ASP A 982 -65.76 -21.92 13.41
CA ASP A 982 -66.93 -21.06 13.20
C ASP A 982 -67.74 -20.93 14.49
N GLU A 983 -67.92 -19.70 14.97
CA GLU A 983 -68.61 -19.34 16.22
C GLU A 983 -68.09 -20.02 17.49
N LYS A 984 -66.91 -20.64 17.44
CA LYS A 984 -66.26 -21.23 18.62
C LYS A 984 -65.71 -20.11 19.51
N PRO A 985 -66.10 -20.04 20.79
CA PRO A 985 -65.63 -19.00 21.70
C PRO A 985 -64.24 -19.32 22.28
N PHE A 986 -63.38 -18.30 22.37
CA PHE A 986 -62.03 -18.36 22.94
C PHE A 986 -61.86 -17.31 24.04
N ASP A 987 -61.05 -17.64 25.05
CA ASP A 987 -60.85 -16.76 26.22
C ASP A 987 -59.96 -15.54 25.92
N SER A 988 -59.23 -15.56 24.80
CA SER A 988 -58.45 -14.41 24.31
C SER A 988 -58.29 -14.43 22.78
N ILE A 989 -57.90 -13.29 22.20
CA ILE A 989 -57.61 -13.19 20.76
C ILE A 989 -56.39 -14.02 20.39
N GLU A 990 -55.40 -14.11 21.27
CA GLU A 990 -54.21 -14.94 21.09
C GLU A 990 -54.59 -16.42 21.04
N ALA A 991 -55.53 -16.88 21.87
CA ALA A 991 -56.03 -18.26 21.84
C ALA A 991 -56.76 -18.56 20.52
N LEU A 992 -57.59 -17.63 20.04
CA LEU A 992 -58.24 -17.72 18.72
C LEU A 992 -57.21 -17.79 17.58
N VAL A 993 -56.21 -16.92 17.59
CA VAL A 993 -55.14 -16.90 16.57
C VAL A 993 -54.28 -18.16 16.65
N SER A 994 -54.03 -18.69 17.84
CA SER A 994 -53.29 -19.94 18.00
C SER A 994 -54.05 -21.13 17.44
N GLU A 995 -55.37 -21.18 17.61
CA GLU A 995 -56.19 -22.23 17.00
C GLU A 995 -56.25 -22.07 15.47
N LEU A 996 -56.27 -20.84 14.95
CA LEU A 996 -56.17 -20.60 13.51
C LEU A 996 -54.86 -21.14 12.90
N LYS A 997 -53.74 -21.04 13.62
CA LYS A 997 -52.45 -21.62 13.20
C LYS A 997 -52.43 -23.14 13.24
N SER A 998 -53.26 -23.77 14.07
CA SER A 998 -53.30 -25.23 14.18
C SER A 998 -54.10 -25.86 13.04
N LEU A 999 -54.92 -25.08 12.32
CA LEU A 999 -55.66 -25.56 11.15
C LEU A 999 -54.74 -25.79 9.95
N PRO A 1000 -54.85 -26.94 9.27
CA PRO A 1000 -53.93 -27.31 8.20
C PRO A 1000 -54.05 -26.40 6.97
N GLY A 1001 -52.91 -25.80 6.59
CA GLY A 1001 -52.80 -24.91 5.44
C GLY A 1001 -53.09 -23.43 5.75
N LEU A 1002 -53.12 -23.04 7.03
CA LEU A 1002 -53.15 -21.64 7.44
C LEU A 1002 -51.80 -21.20 8.00
N GLU A 1003 -51.33 -20.03 7.57
CA GLU A 1003 -50.05 -19.45 7.98
C GLU A 1003 -50.27 -17.99 8.39
N GLN A 1004 -49.87 -17.61 9.61
CA GLN A 1004 -49.99 -16.21 10.04
C GLN A 1004 -48.83 -15.39 9.46
N VAL A 1005 -49.16 -14.29 8.79
CA VAL A 1005 -48.22 -13.24 8.38
C VAL A 1005 -48.36 -12.07 9.35
N TYR A 1006 -47.23 -11.51 9.78
CA TYR A 1006 -47.19 -10.31 10.62
C TYR A 1006 -47.01 -9.07 9.73
N GLY A 1007 -47.87 -8.07 9.92
CA GLY A 1007 -47.93 -6.86 9.10
C GLY A 1007 -47.00 -5.75 9.53
#